data_AF-A0AAD6J216-F1
#
_entry.id   AF-A0AAD6J216-F1
#
_cell.length_a   1.000
_cell.length_b   1.000
_cell.length_c   1.000
_cell.angle_alpha   90.00
_cell.angle_beta   90.00
_cell.angle_gamma   90.00
#
_symmetry.space_group_name_H-M   'P 1'
#
loop_
_entity.id
_entity.type
_entity.pdbx_description
1 polymer ?
#
loop_
_entity_poly.entity_id
_entity_poly.type
_entity_poly.pdbx_seq_one_letter_code
_entity_poly.pdbx_strand_id
1 'polypeptide(L)'
;MKQIFAVLVTLLSTLTIAHPAIPSAPFDGNIGRPLGNDAGPSEKLRDTSLLETASRAAQPKNNASSDGRYAIRWKEVDSKVVLTAPGVKQYTGYLDDNKEDKHLFYWFLESQSKPASDPIVLWLNGGPGAASTIGRLSTPGLFKYQNGAPNPNAWNKNASILFLDQPTNVGFSYGKNISTTKVAAQDAYALLSLFFKEKPQYSKQPFYIWGVSYGGHWVPAFANEILSHPDSKINLKGAIIANGITDSYNQVKHMPDMACGKGGVKAIFNETTCRELQSVHLPKAQKLITECNEKGNKTTCIAAEAYWQTNFIGRVKKAGYDEQNIEQKPQPQNGTAGPPPQNSGDVALSMVPYVKNIIKKIPLLVYAGDKDYICDWMGVKAWTEALEWSGKAEFNKAGLKPIYGGGHAADIESPAPVLALLNDFILPSAPRVPPQAHAASIDTNVTMMLARDPCLSKIARIVAIVAVFWLLTTVQLWQGRRAAQLAAPAAPSTHVQTVLADENPSIQQPGRSKLAKVCMLYYENVTDDTIAYEKAIASHKAHNDRYHYQFYILRRGILSGYYTKPAYMISILLRELGKPPEERLEWLVWVDADLVLMNSEIPLEAFIPPPQFDHIHLIVTNDLHGLNNGVFFIRVHQWSVLLLTASMAYKTFNPEFSHVSEDQAALDNIIQRDAWKANVTHVPQRWFNSYHNFGINGDIPPEWHWYNHYFEPGYLLVHFPGTGPHRTNLINEYVQLKAEKLQLYEVPLSRTNLTEDIAKFWAEDAGREQALQKTYWRRYKLLESVGYKADRERDRGLEEVRTSMVGESYESIEQAVKAKEKEYNSIKIEKLRTAEMAEIQADIGV
;
A
#
# COMPACT_ATOMS: atom_id res chain seq x y z
N MET A 1 6.13 40.89 -40.67
CA MET A 1 4.82 40.29 -40.32
C MET A 1 3.90 39.99 -41.51
N LYS A 2 3.86 40.76 -42.63
CA LYS A 2 3.05 40.38 -43.81
C LYS A 2 3.64 39.28 -44.73
N GLN A 3 4.92 38.92 -44.60
CA GLN A 3 5.52 37.81 -45.36
C GLN A 3 5.54 36.47 -44.61
N ILE A 4 5.15 36.44 -43.32
CA ILE A 4 5.03 35.20 -42.53
C ILE A 4 3.61 34.61 -42.65
N PHE A 5 2.62 35.44 -42.98
CA PHE A 5 1.22 35.01 -43.17
C PHE A 5 0.98 34.27 -44.51
N ALA A 6 1.82 34.50 -45.52
CA ALA A 6 1.70 33.85 -46.84
C ALA A 6 2.26 32.41 -46.88
N VAL A 7 3.15 32.06 -45.94
CA VAL A 7 3.75 30.71 -45.86
C VAL A 7 2.84 29.73 -45.09
N LEU A 8 1.98 30.24 -44.21
CA LEU A 8 1.05 29.44 -43.39
C LEU A 8 -0.26 29.04 -44.12
N VAL A 9 -0.62 29.70 -45.21
CA VAL A 9 -1.82 29.38 -46.00
C VAL A 9 -1.57 28.30 -47.06
N THR A 10 -0.30 28.01 -47.37
CA THR A 10 0.09 27.05 -48.44
C THR A 10 0.44 25.65 -47.91
N LEU A 11 0.51 25.47 -46.59
CA LEU A 11 0.84 24.20 -45.92
C LEU A 11 -0.39 23.44 -45.38
N LEU A 12 -1.60 23.95 -45.61
CA LEU A 12 -2.86 23.40 -45.11
C LEU A 12 -3.75 22.75 -46.19
N SER A 13 -3.19 22.41 -47.36
CA SER A 13 -3.96 21.89 -48.51
C SER A 13 -3.54 20.51 -49.03
N THR A 14 -2.79 19.71 -48.27
CA THR A 14 -2.50 18.31 -48.67
C THR A 14 -2.57 17.36 -47.49
N LEU A 15 -3.70 16.68 -47.32
CA LEU A 15 -3.82 15.24 -46.97
C LEU A 15 -5.29 14.90 -46.69
N THR A 16 -5.96 14.38 -47.71
CA THR A 16 -7.17 13.55 -47.61
C THR A 16 -6.94 12.27 -48.41
N ILE A 17 -7.74 11.23 -48.09
CA ILE A 17 -7.86 9.88 -48.71
C ILE A 17 -6.94 8.83 -48.04
N ALA A 18 -7.38 7.64 -47.59
CA ALA A 18 -8.63 6.87 -47.67
C ALA A 18 -8.74 5.86 -46.50
N HIS A 19 -9.98 5.50 -46.16
CA HIS A 19 -10.33 4.26 -45.44
C HIS A 19 -10.28 3.04 -46.38
N PRO A 20 -9.85 1.86 -45.90
CA PRO A 20 -10.31 0.60 -46.45
C PRO A 20 -11.29 -0.11 -45.48
N ALA A 21 -12.40 -0.54 -46.06
CA ALA A 21 -13.37 -1.45 -45.48
C ALA A 21 -12.75 -2.82 -45.15
N ILE A 22 -13.21 -3.44 -44.07
CA ILE A 22 -12.88 -4.83 -43.70
C ILE A 22 -14.08 -5.71 -44.07
N PRO A 23 -13.88 -6.83 -44.80
CA PRO A 23 -14.95 -7.72 -45.21
C PRO A 23 -15.39 -8.66 -44.09
N SER A 24 -16.70 -8.91 -44.05
CA SER A 24 -17.41 -9.90 -43.27
C SER A 24 -17.42 -11.28 -43.95
N ALA A 25 -17.16 -12.36 -43.20
CA ALA A 25 -17.77 -13.71 -43.27
C ALA A 25 -16.89 -14.76 -42.54
N PRO A 26 -17.41 -15.94 -42.18
CA PRO A 26 -18.67 -16.24 -41.51
C PRO A 26 -18.47 -17.09 -40.23
N PHE A 27 -19.54 -17.18 -39.46
CA PHE A 27 -19.76 -18.17 -38.40
C PHE A 27 -19.70 -19.59 -38.98
N ASP A 28 -18.95 -20.48 -38.34
CA ASP A 28 -19.20 -21.92 -38.36
C ASP A 28 -19.35 -22.40 -36.92
N GLY A 29 -20.57 -22.83 -36.60
CA GLY A 29 -20.89 -23.52 -35.38
C GLY A 29 -20.58 -25.01 -35.52
N ASN A 30 -20.01 -25.60 -34.47
CA ASN A 30 -20.24 -27.00 -34.18
C ASN A 30 -20.28 -27.23 -32.67
N ILE A 31 -21.45 -27.67 -32.23
CA ILE A 31 -21.83 -28.08 -30.89
C ILE A 31 -21.60 -29.60 -30.79
N GLY A 32 -20.94 -30.06 -29.72
CA GLY A 32 -21.32 -31.32 -29.07
C GLY A 32 -20.23 -32.37 -28.76
N ARG A 33 -20.23 -32.77 -27.47
CA ARG A 33 -19.85 -34.07 -26.85
C ARG A 33 -18.42 -34.23 -26.27
N PRO A 34 -18.20 -35.16 -25.31
CA PRO A 34 -18.51 -35.00 -23.89
C PRO A 34 -17.26 -35.23 -23.00
N LEU A 35 -17.41 -34.96 -21.70
CA LEU A 35 -16.44 -35.15 -20.64
C LEU A 35 -15.81 -36.56 -20.65
N GLY A 36 -14.49 -36.63 -20.79
CA GLY A 36 -13.67 -37.81 -20.55
C GLY A 36 -12.70 -37.53 -19.39
N ASN A 37 -12.73 -38.42 -18.40
CA ASN A 37 -11.82 -38.46 -17.26
C ASN A 37 -10.37 -38.61 -17.73
N ASP A 38 -9.46 -37.85 -17.09
CA ASP A 38 -8.05 -38.16 -16.81
C ASP A 38 -7.15 -36.91 -16.91
N ALA A 39 -6.95 -36.23 -15.77
CA ALA A 39 -5.73 -35.53 -15.36
C ALA A 39 -6.02 -34.82 -14.02
N GLY A 40 -5.17 -35.04 -13.00
CA GLY A 40 -5.35 -34.49 -11.65
C GLY A 40 -5.38 -32.94 -11.60
N PRO A 41 -5.93 -32.33 -10.53
CA PRO A 41 -6.24 -30.89 -10.51
C PRO A 41 -5.03 -29.95 -10.34
N SER A 42 -3.80 -30.45 -10.28
CA SER A 42 -2.66 -29.67 -9.75
C SER A 42 -1.95 -28.73 -10.75
N GLU A 43 -2.32 -28.70 -12.03
CA GLU A 43 -1.59 -27.90 -13.03
C GLU A 43 -2.39 -26.82 -13.78
N LYS A 44 -3.73 -26.81 -13.69
CA LYS A 44 -4.58 -25.91 -14.53
C LYS A 44 -5.37 -24.83 -13.79
N LEU A 45 -5.20 -24.66 -12.48
CA LEU A 45 -5.82 -23.58 -11.71
C LEU A 45 -4.76 -22.57 -11.22
N ARG A 46 -3.98 -22.03 -12.15
CA ARG A 46 -3.09 -20.88 -11.92
C ARG A 46 -3.70 -19.67 -12.62
N ASP A 47 -4.66 -19.00 -11.99
CA ASP A 47 -5.21 -17.76 -12.57
C ASP A 47 -4.28 -16.57 -12.29
N THR A 48 -3.22 -16.45 -13.10
CA THR A 48 -2.42 -15.21 -13.28
C THR A 48 -2.98 -14.35 -14.41
N SER A 49 -4.09 -14.75 -15.05
CA SER A 49 -4.59 -14.17 -16.31
C SER A 49 -4.97 -12.69 -16.17
N LEU A 50 -5.32 -12.24 -14.96
CA LEU A 50 -5.89 -10.93 -14.72
C LEU A 50 -4.85 -9.78 -14.80
N LEU A 51 -3.61 -9.97 -14.36
CA LEU A 51 -2.53 -8.98 -14.52
C LEU A 51 -1.88 -9.06 -15.92
N GLU A 52 -1.81 -10.27 -16.50
CA GLU A 52 -1.32 -10.49 -17.85
C GLU A 52 -2.19 -9.81 -18.92
N THR A 53 -3.52 -9.90 -18.79
CA THR A 53 -4.45 -9.34 -19.79
C THR A 53 -4.48 -7.81 -19.78
N ALA A 54 -4.30 -7.16 -18.62
CA ALA A 54 -4.31 -5.69 -18.49
C ALA A 54 -3.10 -5.00 -19.16
N SER A 55 -2.00 -5.75 -19.29
CA SER A 55 -0.71 -5.26 -19.80
C SER A 55 -0.43 -5.73 -21.24
N ARG A 56 -1.25 -6.66 -21.77
CA ARG A 56 -1.27 -7.05 -23.19
C ARG A 56 -1.94 -6.03 -24.12
N ALA A 57 -2.62 -5.00 -23.59
CA ALA A 57 -3.51 -4.14 -24.38
C ALA A 57 -2.83 -3.11 -25.32
N ALA A 58 -1.51 -3.05 -25.39
CA ALA A 58 -0.79 -2.33 -26.45
C ALA A 58 0.65 -2.87 -26.55
N GLN A 59 0.90 -3.85 -27.41
CA GLN A 59 2.25 -4.41 -27.64
C GLN A 59 2.87 -3.73 -28.87
N PRO A 60 3.81 -2.77 -28.73
CA PRO A 60 4.65 -2.33 -29.84
C PRO A 60 5.69 -3.42 -30.19
N LYS A 61 6.07 -3.49 -31.46
CA LYS A 61 6.91 -4.57 -32.07
C LYS A 61 8.35 -4.71 -31.53
N ASN A 62 8.80 -3.94 -30.53
CA ASN A 62 10.21 -3.81 -30.13
C ASN A 62 10.52 -3.92 -28.62
N ASN A 63 9.59 -4.49 -27.84
CA ASN A 63 9.63 -4.49 -26.38
C ASN A 63 10.52 -5.55 -25.72
N ALA A 64 11.23 -6.37 -26.50
CA ALA A 64 12.09 -7.43 -26.00
C ALA A 64 13.59 -7.08 -26.09
N SER A 65 14.40 -7.71 -25.23
CA SER A 65 15.85 -7.77 -25.38
C SER A 65 16.22 -8.56 -26.65
N SER A 66 17.43 -8.33 -27.16
CA SER A 66 17.89 -8.96 -28.41
C SER A 66 17.92 -10.49 -28.37
N ASP A 67 18.08 -11.07 -27.18
CA ASP A 67 18.07 -12.51 -26.93
C ASP A 67 16.66 -13.06 -26.60
N GLY A 68 15.63 -12.20 -26.57
CA GLY A 68 14.25 -12.57 -26.24
C GLY A 68 14.00 -12.95 -24.77
N ARG A 69 15.03 -12.88 -23.92
CA ARG A 69 14.91 -13.25 -22.50
C ARG A 69 14.02 -12.27 -21.73
N TYR A 70 14.29 -10.98 -21.89
CA TYR A 70 13.59 -9.93 -21.18
C TYR A 70 12.58 -9.23 -22.10
N ALA A 71 11.41 -8.87 -21.56
CA ALA A 71 10.45 -8.02 -22.23
C ALA A 71 9.93 -6.93 -21.28
N ILE A 72 9.63 -5.75 -21.80
CA ILE A 72 8.99 -4.68 -21.02
C ILE A 72 7.55 -4.48 -21.47
N ARG A 73 6.64 -4.36 -20.51
CA ARG A 73 5.25 -4.00 -20.75
C ARG A 73 4.94 -2.73 -19.99
N TRP A 74 4.18 -1.83 -20.62
CA TRP A 74 3.87 -0.54 -20.01
C TRP A 74 2.52 -0.02 -20.44
N LYS A 75 1.92 0.80 -19.58
CA LYS A 75 0.69 1.53 -19.85
C LYS A 75 0.83 2.97 -19.36
N GLU A 76 0.41 3.92 -20.18
CA GLU A 76 0.24 5.30 -19.73
C GLU A 76 -1.00 5.37 -18.83
N VAL A 77 -0.84 5.90 -17.63
CA VAL A 77 -1.93 6.00 -16.67
C VAL A 77 -2.48 7.43 -16.72
N ASP A 78 -3.78 7.58 -16.94
CA ASP A 78 -4.41 8.89 -16.99
C ASP A 78 -4.17 9.64 -15.67
N SER A 79 -3.55 10.81 -15.78
CA SER A 79 -3.24 11.72 -14.66
C SER A 79 -4.49 12.16 -13.87
N LYS A 80 -5.68 12.04 -14.45
CA LYS A 80 -6.97 12.30 -13.77
C LYS A 80 -7.47 11.11 -12.94
N VAL A 81 -6.89 9.93 -13.15
CA VAL A 81 -7.45 8.66 -12.69
C VAL A 81 -6.61 8.07 -11.57
N VAL A 82 -5.31 8.36 -11.51
CA VAL A 82 -4.42 7.81 -10.48
C VAL A 82 -3.42 8.85 -9.98
N LEU A 83 -3.57 9.20 -8.70
CA LEU A 83 -2.51 9.59 -7.75
C LEU A 83 -1.30 10.36 -8.33
N THR A 84 -1.54 11.50 -8.99
CA THR A 84 -0.57 12.58 -9.19
C THR A 84 -1.25 13.94 -9.20
N ALA A 85 -0.45 15.01 -9.08
CA ALA A 85 -0.92 16.35 -9.42
C ALA A 85 -1.50 16.33 -10.86
N PRO A 86 -2.64 17.00 -11.12
CA PRO A 86 -3.23 17.06 -12.46
C PRO A 86 -2.19 17.45 -13.51
N GLY A 87 -2.09 16.67 -14.59
CA GLY A 87 -1.16 16.94 -15.70
C GLY A 87 0.21 16.26 -15.63
N VAL A 88 0.52 15.49 -14.58
CA VAL A 88 1.76 14.69 -14.53
C VAL A 88 1.59 13.39 -15.32
N LYS A 89 2.39 13.21 -16.37
CA LYS A 89 2.42 11.95 -17.12
C LYS A 89 3.09 10.86 -16.30
N GLN A 90 2.56 9.65 -16.41
CA GLN A 90 3.03 8.50 -15.66
C GLN A 90 2.85 7.20 -16.44
N TYR A 91 3.76 6.26 -16.19
CA TYR A 91 3.69 4.92 -16.76
C TYR A 91 3.81 3.88 -15.66
N THR A 92 2.97 2.87 -15.71
CA THR A 92 3.12 1.66 -14.90
C THR A 92 3.36 0.47 -15.81
N GLY A 93 4.06 -0.54 -15.31
CA GLY A 93 4.46 -1.65 -16.17
C GLY A 93 5.18 -2.76 -15.43
N TYR A 94 5.66 -3.72 -16.22
CA TYR A 94 6.44 -4.86 -15.77
C TYR A 94 7.67 -5.05 -16.66
N LEU A 95 8.80 -5.42 -16.07
CA LEU A 95 9.83 -6.19 -16.76
C LEU A 95 9.51 -7.68 -16.57
N ASP A 96 9.44 -8.43 -17.65
CA ASP A 96 9.28 -9.87 -17.65
C ASP A 96 10.61 -10.55 -18.01
N ASP A 97 11.08 -11.49 -17.19
CA ASP A 97 12.14 -12.47 -17.53
C ASP A 97 11.44 -13.77 -17.95
N ASN A 98 11.26 -13.96 -19.25
CA ASN A 98 10.52 -15.10 -19.82
C ASN A 98 11.20 -16.45 -19.51
N LYS A 99 12.50 -16.44 -19.20
CA LYS A 99 13.26 -17.65 -18.92
C LYS A 99 13.10 -18.11 -17.48
N GLU A 100 13.07 -17.16 -16.55
CA GLU A 100 13.05 -17.44 -15.11
C GLU A 100 11.68 -17.18 -14.47
N ASP A 101 10.65 -16.84 -15.25
CA ASP A 101 9.29 -16.55 -14.77
C ASP A 101 9.28 -15.45 -13.70
N LYS A 102 9.91 -14.30 -14.02
CA LYS A 102 9.99 -13.14 -13.11
C LYS A 102 9.30 -11.94 -13.72
N HIS A 103 8.54 -11.20 -12.92
CA HIS A 103 7.77 -10.04 -13.34
C HIS A 103 7.97 -8.89 -12.34
N LEU A 104 8.82 -7.93 -12.68
CA LEU A 104 9.15 -6.80 -11.81
C LEU A 104 8.31 -5.57 -12.16
N PHE A 105 7.45 -5.15 -11.23
CA PHE A 105 6.61 -3.97 -11.36
C PHE A 105 7.41 -2.68 -11.22
N TYR A 106 7.10 -1.70 -12.07
CA TYR A 106 7.62 -0.36 -11.94
C TYR A 106 6.55 0.71 -12.14
N TRP A 107 6.82 1.89 -11.57
CA TRP A 107 5.99 3.08 -11.71
C TRP A 107 6.87 4.30 -11.97
N PHE A 108 6.75 4.88 -13.16
CA PHE A 108 7.41 6.13 -13.55
C PHE A 108 6.46 7.31 -13.45
N LEU A 109 6.92 8.43 -12.88
CA LEU A 109 6.20 9.69 -12.84
C LEU A 109 7.11 10.83 -13.31
N GLU A 110 6.61 11.68 -14.20
CA GLU A 110 7.34 12.84 -14.69
C GLU A 110 7.57 13.91 -13.61
N SER A 111 8.61 14.72 -13.83
CA SER A 111 8.81 15.97 -13.12
C SER A 111 7.65 16.93 -13.35
N GLN A 112 7.20 17.61 -12.30
CA GLN A 112 6.22 18.69 -12.37
C GLN A 112 6.82 20.00 -12.91
N SER A 113 8.15 20.12 -12.96
CA SER A 113 8.85 21.31 -13.44
C SER A 113 9.17 21.21 -14.94
N LYS A 114 10.30 20.59 -15.32
CA LYS A 114 10.75 20.48 -16.71
C LYS A 114 10.98 19.01 -17.06
N PRO A 115 9.91 18.23 -17.35
CA PRO A 115 10.00 16.78 -17.55
C PRO A 115 10.92 16.35 -18.71
N ALA A 116 11.25 17.25 -19.64
CA ALA A 116 12.18 16.99 -20.74
C ALA A 116 13.66 17.17 -20.38
N SER A 117 14.00 17.83 -19.26
CA SER A 117 15.38 18.16 -18.90
C SER A 117 15.76 17.83 -17.46
N ASP A 118 14.79 17.81 -16.55
CA ASP A 118 15.02 17.47 -15.14
C ASP A 118 15.57 16.05 -14.98
N PRO A 119 16.33 15.75 -13.92
CA PRO A 119 16.91 14.43 -13.73
C PRO A 119 15.83 13.34 -13.53
N ILE A 120 16.23 12.10 -13.76
CA ILE A 120 15.45 10.90 -13.44
C ILE A 120 16.11 10.21 -12.26
N VAL A 121 15.32 9.86 -11.26
CA VAL A 121 15.77 9.14 -10.06
C VAL A 121 15.10 7.77 -10.02
N LEU A 122 15.90 6.70 -10.04
CA LEU A 122 15.45 5.37 -9.64
C LEU A 122 15.44 5.33 -8.10
N TRP A 123 14.27 5.09 -7.52
CA TRP A 123 14.07 4.96 -6.07
C TRP A 123 13.94 3.49 -5.66
N LEU A 124 14.74 3.09 -4.65
CA LEU A 124 14.81 1.73 -4.14
C LEU A 124 14.67 1.72 -2.62
N ASN A 125 13.59 1.11 -2.13
CA ASN A 125 13.49 0.70 -0.73
C ASN A 125 14.42 -0.49 -0.43
N GLY A 126 14.75 -0.64 0.85
CA GLY A 126 15.60 -1.72 1.37
C GLY A 126 14.81 -2.96 1.81
N GLY A 127 15.01 -3.38 3.06
CA GLY A 127 14.44 -4.60 3.65
C GLY A 127 15.52 -5.63 3.96
N PRO A 128 15.94 -6.49 3.00
CA PRO A 128 15.47 -6.59 1.61
C PRO A 128 14.01 -7.09 1.54
N GLY A 129 13.22 -6.52 0.62
CA GLY A 129 11.83 -6.95 0.41
C GLY A 129 10.75 -5.90 0.68
N ALA A 130 11.14 -4.64 0.91
CA ALA A 130 10.19 -3.54 1.07
C ALA A 130 9.81 -2.95 -0.30
N ALA A 131 8.52 -2.79 -0.56
CA ALA A 131 8.03 -2.23 -1.82
C ALA A 131 8.43 -0.74 -1.95
N SER A 132 9.01 -0.39 -3.11
CA SER A 132 9.38 0.99 -3.43
C SER A 132 8.15 1.84 -3.73
N THR A 133 7.06 1.23 -4.20
CA THR A 133 5.78 1.91 -4.45
C THR A 133 5.16 2.53 -3.20
N ILE A 134 5.48 2.02 -2.00
CA ILE A 134 5.08 2.62 -0.70
C ILE A 134 5.79 3.96 -0.45
N GLY A 135 6.99 4.16 -1.00
CA GLY A 135 7.75 5.41 -0.87
C GLY A 135 7.00 6.65 -1.38
N ARG A 136 5.92 6.47 -2.14
CA ARG A 136 4.99 7.52 -2.57
C ARG A 136 4.21 8.16 -1.42
N LEU A 137 4.04 7.49 -0.28
CA LEU A 137 3.38 8.05 0.90
C LEU A 137 4.35 8.51 1.99
N SER A 138 5.59 8.02 2.00
CA SER A 138 6.62 8.39 2.97
C SER A 138 7.71 9.26 2.34
N THR A 139 8.80 8.67 1.89
CA THR A 139 9.91 9.33 1.19
C THR A 139 10.18 8.51 -0.06
N PRO A 140 10.14 9.08 -1.29
CA PRO A 140 10.15 10.50 -1.67
C PRO A 140 8.83 11.30 -1.49
N GLY A 141 7.76 10.66 -1.00
CA GLY A 141 6.55 11.32 -0.48
C GLY A 141 5.82 12.19 -1.50
N LEU A 142 5.00 11.59 -2.36
CA LEU A 142 4.14 12.30 -3.31
C LEU A 142 2.84 12.81 -2.68
N PHE A 143 2.38 12.19 -1.59
CA PHE A 143 1.15 12.53 -0.89
C PHE A 143 1.35 12.62 0.62
N LYS A 144 0.53 13.45 1.26
CA LYS A 144 0.36 13.48 2.71
C LYS A 144 -0.46 12.26 3.12
N TYR A 145 0.11 11.42 3.96
CA TYR A 145 -0.59 10.25 4.49
C TYR A 145 -1.88 10.61 5.26
N GLN A 146 -1.94 11.78 5.90
CA GLN A 146 -3.09 12.18 6.73
C GLN A 146 -4.40 12.27 5.96
N ASN A 147 -4.34 12.76 4.73
CA ASN A 147 -5.53 13.13 3.95
C ASN A 147 -5.40 12.85 2.44
N GLY A 148 -4.33 12.19 2.01
CA GLY A 148 -4.09 11.91 0.59
C GLY A 148 -3.81 13.16 -0.26
N ALA A 149 -3.65 14.34 0.33
CA ALA A 149 -3.39 15.57 -0.42
C ALA A 149 -1.98 15.54 -1.04
N PRO A 150 -1.74 16.22 -2.17
CA PRO A 150 -0.40 16.33 -2.74
C PRO A 150 0.61 16.84 -1.72
N ASN A 151 1.79 16.21 -1.65
CA ASN A 151 2.86 16.68 -0.79
C ASN A 151 3.54 17.91 -1.44
N PRO A 152 3.52 19.10 -0.81
CA PRO A 152 4.23 20.26 -1.34
C PRO A 152 5.75 20.08 -1.38
N ASN A 153 6.30 19.04 -0.74
CA ASN A 153 7.72 18.72 -0.78
C ASN A 153 8.01 17.44 -1.58
N ALA A 154 7.08 17.02 -2.45
CA ALA A 154 7.25 15.86 -3.30
C ALA A 154 8.50 15.99 -4.17
N TRP A 155 9.32 14.94 -4.21
CA TRP A 155 10.57 14.97 -4.98
C TRP A 155 10.33 15.14 -6.48
N ASN A 156 9.15 14.71 -6.96
CA ASN A 156 8.84 14.86 -8.37
C ASN A 156 8.51 16.30 -8.78
N LYS A 157 8.67 17.29 -7.88
CA LYS A 157 8.65 18.69 -8.25
C LYS A 157 9.78 19.07 -9.21
N ASN A 158 10.96 18.46 -9.05
CA ASN A 158 12.18 18.84 -9.78
C ASN A 158 12.90 17.62 -10.39
N ALA A 159 12.27 16.44 -10.38
CA ALA A 159 12.81 15.21 -10.94
C ALA A 159 11.70 14.30 -11.43
N SER A 160 11.96 13.48 -12.43
CA SER A 160 11.10 12.32 -12.69
C SER A 160 11.53 11.17 -11.79
N ILE A 161 10.60 10.36 -11.31
CA ILE A 161 10.88 9.26 -10.36
C ILE A 161 10.44 7.95 -10.96
N LEU A 162 11.34 6.96 -10.96
CA LEU A 162 11.06 5.58 -11.30
C LEU A 162 11.10 4.75 -10.02
N PHE A 163 9.95 4.28 -9.56
CA PHE A 163 9.84 3.31 -8.47
C PHE A 163 9.96 1.90 -9.03
N LEU A 164 10.79 1.07 -8.40
CA LEU A 164 10.96 -0.34 -8.76
C LEU A 164 10.69 -1.22 -7.55
N ASP A 165 9.64 -2.04 -7.63
CA ASP A 165 9.38 -3.06 -6.61
C ASP A 165 10.28 -4.26 -6.88
N GLN A 166 11.28 -4.47 -6.03
CA GLN A 166 12.28 -5.52 -6.19
C GLN A 166 12.78 -6.04 -4.84
N PRO A 167 13.25 -7.30 -4.75
CA PRO A 167 13.25 -8.34 -5.78
C PRO A 167 11.84 -8.89 -6.14
N THR A 168 11.75 -9.99 -6.90
CA THR A 168 10.49 -10.70 -7.17
C THR A 168 9.73 -11.02 -5.90
N ASN A 169 8.40 -10.96 -5.95
CA ASN A 169 7.48 -11.15 -4.81
C ASN A 169 7.52 -10.01 -3.77
N VAL A 170 8.01 -8.84 -4.18
CA VAL A 170 7.93 -7.58 -3.42
C VAL A 170 6.90 -6.67 -4.06
N GLY A 171 6.02 -6.08 -3.26
CA GLY A 171 5.01 -5.15 -3.77
C GLY A 171 4.15 -5.78 -4.87
N PHE A 172 4.08 -5.13 -6.04
CA PHE A 172 3.33 -5.67 -7.18
C PHE A 172 4.15 -6.62 -8.07
N SER A 173 5.43 -6.85 -7.75
CA SER A 173 6.30 -7.79 -8.47
C SER A 173 6.04 -9.23 -8.05
N TYR A 174 6.18 -10.18 -8.98
CA TYR A 174 5.91 -11.59 -8.72
C TYR A 174 6.77 -12.52 -9.57
N GLY A 175 6.83 -13.80 -9.19
CA GLY A 175 7.49 -14.84 -9.98
C GLY A 175 8.46 -15.70 -9.18
N LYS A 176 9.40 -16.34 -9.87
CA LYS A 176 10.46 -17.13 -9.23
C LYS A 176 11.33 -16.26 -8.32
N ASN A 177 11.61 -16.76 -7.13
CA ASN A 177 12.44 -16.05 -6.16
C ASN A 177 13.83 -15.74 -6.71
N ILE A 178 14.21 -14.47 -6.65
CA ILE A 178 15.60 -14.02 -6.70
C ILE A 178 16.33 -14.54 -5.45
N SER A 179 17.64 -14.72 -5.52
CA SER A 179 18.40 -15.23 -4.38
C SER A 179 19.62 -14.39 -4.03
N THR A 180 19.99 -13.38 -4.84
CA THR A 180 21.15 -12.53 -4.60
C THR A 180 21.00 -11.13 -5.20
N THR A 181 21.73 -10.19 -4.64
CA THR A 181 21.87 -8.80 -5.12
C THR A 181 22.43 -8.71 -6.53
N LYS A 182 23.32 -9.63 -6.90
CA LYS A 182 23.86 -9.71 -8.26
C LYS A 182 22.77 -9.97 -9.30
N VAL A 183 21.85 -10.91 -9.02
CA VAL A 183 20.74 -11.22 -9.95
C VAL A 183 19.77 -10.04 -10.02
N ALA A 184 19.46 -9.40 -8.89
CA ALA A 184 18.63 -8.19 -8.88
C ALA A 184 19.22 -7.05 -9.73
N ALA A 185 20.55 -6.88 -9.72
CA ALA A 185 21.24 -5.88 -10.54
C ALA A 185 21.10 -6.15 -12.05
N GLN A 186 21.15 -7.41 -12.47
CA GLN A 186 20.96 -7.81 -13.87
C GLN A 186 19.54 -7.50 -14.35
N ASP A 187 18.54 -7.83 -13.53
CA ASP A 187 17.14 -7.54 -13.85
C ASP A 187 16.89 -6.02 -13.90
N ALA A 188 17.45 -5.25 -12.96
CA ALA A 188 17.35 -3.80 -12.97
C ALA A 188 18.01 -3.18 -14.22
N TYR A 189 19.18 -3.69 -14.63
CA TYR A 189 19.83 -3.25 -15.88
C TYR A 189 18.98 -3.54 -17.12
N ALA A 190 18.37 -4.73 -17.19
CA ALA A 190 17.46 -5.09 -18.28
C ALA A 190 16.23 -4.16 -18.31
N LEU A 191 15.60 -3.90 -17.15
CA LEU A 191 14.48 -2.97 -17.03
C LEU A 191 14.85 -1.59 -17.53
N LEU A 192 15.95 -1.01 -17.02
CA LEU A 192 16.36 0.35 -17.38
C LEU A 192 16.72 0.45 -18.87
N SER A 193 17.43 -0.54 -19.41
CA SER A 193 17.82 -0.57 -20.82
C SER A 193 16.60 -0.60 -21.74
N LEU A 194 15.61 -1.45 -21.43
CA LEU A 194 14.37 -1.53 -22.20
C LEU A 194 13.50 -0.28 -21.99
N PHE A 195 13.41 0.23 -20.76
CA PHE A 195 12.66 1.44 -20.46
C PHE A 195 13.17 2.65 -21.25
N PHE A 196 14.47 2.92 -21.25
CA PHE A 196 15.04 4.05 -22.00
C PHE A 196 15.05 3.83 -23.52
N LYS A 197 15.03 2.58 -23.99
CA LYS A 197 14.83 2.24 -25.40
C LYS A 197 13.40 2.54 -25.85
N GLU A 198 12.40 2.14 -25.06
CA GLU A 198 10.97 2.38 -25.34
C GLU A 198 10.56 3.84 -25.12
N LYS A 199 11.27 4.55 -24.24
CA LYS A 199 11.04 5.96 -23.92
C LYS A 199 12.29 6.80 -24.23
N PRO A 200 12.68 6.91 -25.51
CA PRO A 200 13.92 7.56 -25.92
C PRO A 200 13.98 9.04 -25.52
N GLN A 201 12.83 9.70 -25.32
CA GLN A 201 12.77 11.08 -24.82
C GLN A 201 13.44 11.26 -23.45
N TYR A 202 13.48 10.19 -22.63
CA TYR A 202 14.07 10.22 -21.29
C TYR A 202 15.54 9.79 -21.28
N SER A 203 16.01 9.12 -22.34
CA SER A 203 17.34 8.48 -22.39
C SER A 203 18.54 9.43 -22.22
N LYS A 204 18.36 10.72 -22.57
CA LYS A 204 19.41 11.73 -22.47
C LYS A 204 19.46 12.45 -21.12
N GLN A 205 18.42 12.34 -20.30
CA GLN A 205 18.36 13.05 -19.02
C GLN A 205 19.38 12.49 -18.03
N PRO A 206 19.93 13.33 -17.12
CA PRO A 206 20.75 12.84 -16.02
C PRO A 206 19.99 11.79 -15.22
N PHE A 207 20.58 10.60 -15.07
CA PHE A 207 19.99 9.49 -14.32
C PHE A 207 20.74 9.25 -13.01
N TYR A 208 20.00 9.08 -11.92
CA TYR A 208 20.54 8.81 -10.57
C TYR A 208 19.87 7.57 -9.97
N ILE A 209 20.63 6.83 -9.18
CA ILE A 209 20.09 5.70 -8.40
C ILE A 209 20.13 6.09 -6.93
N TRP A 210 19.00 5.96 -6.25
CA TRP A 210 18.84 6.25 -4.84
C TRP A 210 18.30 5.03 -4.11
N GLY A 211 19.00 4.60 -3.05
CA GLY A 211 18.55 3.51 -2.19
C GLY A 211 18.67 3.83 -0.71
N VAL A 212 17.78 3.24 0.10
CA VAL A 212 17.78 3.36 1.56
C VAL A 212 17.95 2.01 2.26
N SER A 213 18.60 1.95 3.43
CA SER A 213 18.80 0.72 4.21
C SER A 213 19.56 -0.35 3.43
N TYR A 214 18.95 -1.49 3.10
CA TYR A 214 19.52 -2.48 2.19
C TYR A 214 19.79 -1.92 0.76
N GLY A 215 19.32 -0.70 0.46
CA GLY A 215 19.78 0.09 -0.67
C GLY A 215 21.30 0.30 -0.73
N GLY A 216 22.03 0.16 0.38
CA GLY A 216 23.50 0.10 0.37
C GLY A 216 24.08 -1.12 -0.35
N HIS A 217 23.29 -2.17 -0.58
CA HIS A 217 23.61 -3.28 -1.48
C HIS A 217 23.09 -3.04 -2.89
N TRP A 218 21.84 -2.61 -3.03
CA TRP A 218 21.23 -2.39 -4.35
C TRP A 218 21.99 -1.36 -5.17
N VAL A 219 22.28 -0.19 -4.59
CA VAL A 219 22.83 0.96 -5.31
C VAL A 219 24.20 0.66 -5.91
N PRO A 220 25.22 0.15 -5.15
CA PRO A 220 26.51 -0.18 -5.74
C PRO A 220 26.43 -1.27 -6.80
N ALA A 221 25.61 -2.31 -6.57
CA ALA A 221 25.48 -3.41 -7.52
C ALA A 221 24.85 -2.95 -8.84
N PHE A 222 23.76 -2.16 -8.77
CA PHE A 222 23.04 -1.69 -9.95
C PHE A 222 23.88 -0.69 -10.74
N ALA A 223 24.52 0.25 -10.06
CA ALA A 223 25.43 1.21 -10.69
C ALA A 223 26.61 0.49 -11.36
N ASN A 224 27.21 -0.50 -10.70
CA ASN A 224 28.30 -1.28 -11.28
C ASN A 224 27.85 -2.10 -12.50
N GLU A 225 26.67 -2.73 -12.45
CA GLU A 225 26.11 -3.48 -13.58
C GLU A 225 25.93 -2.58 -14.81
N ILE A 226 25.32 -1.40 -14.63
CA ILE A 226 25.15 -0.40 -15.69
C ILE A 226 26.49 0.03 -16.27
N LEU A 227 27.48 0.32 -15.41
CA LEU A 227 28.81 0.80 -15.81
C LEU A 227 29.74 -0.29 -16.35
N SER A 228 29.37 -1.56 -16.21
CA SER A 228 30.12 -2.70 -16.76
C SER A 228 29.80 -2.96 -18.23
N HIS A 229 28.64 -2.47 -18.70
CA HIS A 229 28.22 -2.60 -20.10
C HIS A 229 28.69 -1.39 -20.91
N PRO A 230 29.70 -1.54 -21.80
CA PRO A 230 30.27 -0.41 -22.56
C PRO A 230 29.25 0.23 -23.51
N ASP A 231 28.29 -0.55 -24.00
CA ASP A 231 27.24 -0.09 -24.92
C ASP A 231 26.02 0.51 -24.21
N SER A 232 26.03 0.56 -22.87
CA SER A 232 24.95 1.12 -22.08
C SER A 232 24.65 2.56 -22.52
N LYS A 233 23.39 2.83 -22.86
CA LYS A 233 22.89 4.17 -23.21
C LYS A 233 22.31 4.92 -22.02
N ILE A 234 22.39 4.35 -20.82
CA ILE A 234 21.88 4.95 -19.60
C ILE A 234 22.83 6.06 -19.17
N ASN A 235 22.34 7.30 -19.11
CA ASN A 235 23.13 8.48 -18.72
C ASN A 235 23.29 8.58 -17.19
N LEU A 236 23.88 7.56 -16.57
CA LEU A 236 24.10 7.52 -15.12
C LEU A 236 25.09 8.61 -14.68
N LYS A 237 24.61 9.56 -13.88
CA LYS A 237 25.37 10.72 -13.39
C LYS A 237 25.78 10.63 -11.92
N GLY A 238 25.15 9.75 -11.15
CA GLY A 238 25.52 9.58 -9.76
C GLY A 238 24.70 8.51 -9.04
N ALA A 239 25.17 8.15 -7.85
CA ALA A 239 24.55 7.19 -6.97
C ALA A 239 24.39 7.78 -5.56
N ILE A 240 23.31 7.44 -4.87
CA ILE A 240 23.00 7.92 -3.53
C ILE A 240 22.64 6.73 -2.63
N ILE A 241 23.36 6.61 -1.50
CA ILE A 241 23.11 5.63 -0.45
C ILE A 241 22.67 6.38 0.81
N ALA A 242 21.44 6.12 1.24
CA ALA A 242 20.82 6.70 2.42
C ALA A 242 20.76 5.68 3.55
N ASN A 243 21.33 5.96 4.73
CA ASN A 243 21.25 5.08 5.90
C ASN A 243 21.49 3.62 5.50
N GLY A 244 22.59 3.35 4.78
CA GLY A 244 22.75 2.11 4.04
C GLY A 244 23.69 1.11 4.70
N ILE A 245 23.33 -0.18 4.68
CA ILE A 245 24.27 -1.28 4.97
C ILE A 245 25.09 -1.50 3.70
N THR A 246 26.40 -1.24 3.76
CA THR A 246 27.32 -1.32 2.61
C THR A 246 28.57 -2.13 2.94
N ASP A 247 29.07 -2.01 4.17
CA ASP A 247 30.25 -2.72 4.64
C ASP A 247 30.08 -3.14 6.10
N SER A 248 29.45 -4.30 6.28
CA SER A 248 29.02 -4.81 7.57
C SER A 248 30.17 -4.97 8.58
N TYR A 249 31.41 -5.20 8.11
CA TYR A 249 32.57 -5.31 8.99
C TYR A 249 32.89 -3.99 9.72
N ASN A 250 32.92 -2.88 8.99
CA ASN A 250 33.19 -1.55 9.58
C ASN A 250 31.95 -0.99 10.27
N GLN A 251 30.74 -1.32 9.80
CA GLN A 251 29.51 -0.84 10.41
C GLN A 251 29.23 -1.50 11.77
N VAL A 252 29.36 -2.83 11.89
CA VAL A 252 29.15 -3.52 13.19
C VAL A 252 30.10 -3.05 14.28
N LYS A 253 31.28 -2.52 13.90
CA LYS A 253 32.27 -1.96 14.82
C LYS A 253 31.72 -0.84 15.69
N HIS A 254 30.79 -0.03 15.16
CA HIS A 254 30.27 1.15 15.85
C HIS A 254 28.88 0.96 16.45
N MET A 255 28.24 -0.19 16.23
CA MET A 255 27.00 -0.56 16.91
C MET A 255 27.12 -0.53 18.45
N PRO A 256 28.21 -1.02 19.09
CA PRO A 256 28.40 -0.81 20.53
C PRO A 256 28.50 0.66 20.91
N ASP A 257 29.26 1.46 20.16
CA ASP A 257 29.48 2.88 20.46
C ASP A 257 28.17 3.68 20.42
N MET A 258 27.33 3.41 19.41
CA MET A 258 26.02 4.03 19.25
C MET A 258 25.09 3.70 20.42
N ALA A 259 24.94 2.42 20.78
CA ALA A 259 24.09 2.00 21.88
C ALA A 259 24.61 2.40 23.27
N CYS A 260 25.90 2.71 23.39
CA CYS A 260 26.57 3.04 24.63
C CYS A 260 26.88 4.54 24.78
N GLY A 261 26.17 5.39 24.04
CA GLY A 261 26.13 6.83 24.27
C GLY A 261 27.25 7.64 23.64
N LYS A 262 27.98 7.07 22.66
CA LYS A 262 29.07 7.77 21.96
C LYS A 262 28.68 8.34 20.59
N GLY A 263 27.48 8.01 20.10
CA GLY A 263 26.99 8.41 18.77
C GLY A 263 26.14 9.69 18.73
N GLY A 264 26.11 10.49 19.80
CA GLY A 264 25.26 11.69 19.89
C GLY A 264 23.84 11.41 20.41
N VAL A 265 23.62 10.20 20.93
CA VAL A 265 22.40 9.74 21.60
C VAL A 265 22.75 9.29 23.02
N LYS A 266 21.75 9.21 23.91
CA LYS A 266 21.97 8.71 25.27
C LYS A 266 22.26 7.20 25.24
N ALA A 267 23.15 6.74 26.13
CA ALA A 267 23.39 5.31 26.30
C ALA A 267 22.09 4.58 26.71
N ILE A 268 21.76 3.52 25.97
CA ILE A 268 20.59 2.67 26.23
C ILE A 268 20.95 1.43 27.06
N PHE A 269 22.24 1.10 27.15
CA PHE A 269 22.78 -0.02 27.92
C PHE A 269 23.67 0.45 29.06
N ASN A 270 23.79 -0.39 30.10
CA ASN A 270 24.75 -0.19 31.19
C ASN A 270 26.18 -0.57 30.79
N GLU A 271 27.17 -0.16 31.59
CA GLU A 271 28.59 -0.39 31.31
C GLU A 271 28.96 -1.87 31.13
N THR A 272 28.30 -2.78 31.86
CA THR A 272 28.56 -4.22 31.73
C THR A 272 28.13 -4.75 30.37
N THR A 273 26.92 -4.40 29.94
CA THR A 273 26.40 -4.78 28.61
C THR A 273 27.23 -4.14 27.50
N CYS A 274 27.63 -2.88 27.67
CA CYS A 274 28.53 -2.20 26.74
C CYS A 274 29.89 -2.88 26.62
N ARG A 275 30.48 -3.30 27.75
CA ARG A 275 31.72 -4.09 27.74
C ARG A 275 31.53 -5.44 27.05
N GLU A 276 30.41 -6.13 27.28
CA GLU A 276 30.10 -7.42 26.63
C GLU A 276 29.98 -7.26 25.10
N LEU A 277 29.23 -6.26 24.63
CA LEU A 277 29.10 -5.94 23.21
C LEU A 277 30.46 -5.69 22.56
N GLN A 278 31.33 -4.92 23.22
CA GLN A 278 32.64 -4.54 22.70
C GLN A 278 33.67 -5.69 22.71
N SER A 279 33.73 -6.45 23.81
CA SER A 279 34.82 -7.42 24.06
C SER A 279 34.50 -8.85 23.64
N VAL A 280 33.21 -9.22 23.59
CA VAL A 280 32.77 -10.58 23.28
C VAL A 280 32.10 -10.63 21.91
N HIS A 281 31.06 -9.80 21.71
CA HIS A 281 30.23 -9.94 20.52
C HIS A 281 30.87 -9.33 19.28
N LEU A 282 31.49 -8.16 19.39
CA LEU A 282 32.11 -7.49 18.26
C LEU A 282 33.23 -8.33 17.58
N PRO A 283 34.24 -8.86 18.30
CA PRO A 283 35.28 -9.67 17.65
C PRO A 283 34.72 -10.91 16.95
N LYS A 284 33.71 -11.56 17.54
CA LYS A 284 33.07 -12.74 16.95
C LYS A 284 32.24 -12.38 15.72
N ALA A 285 31.51 -11.26 15.73
CA ALA A 285 30.77 -10.78 14.57
C ALA A 285 31.71 -10.44 13.41
N GLN A 286 32.79 -9.70 13.69
CA GLN A 286 33.81 -9.36 12.71
C GLN A 286 34.45 -10.62 12.10
N LYS A 287 34.80 -11.62 12.92
CA LYS A 287 35.33 -12.89 12.42
C LYS A 287 34.37 -13.58 11.46
N LEU A 288 33.09 -13.72 11.82
CA LEU A 288 32.09 -14.36 10.96
C LEU A 288 31.87 -13.58 9.66
N ILE A 289 31.85 -12.25 9.72
CA ILE A 289 31.74 -11.39 8.54
C ILE A 289 32.98 -11.52 7.65
N THR A 290 34.18 -11.59 8.21
CA THR A 290 35.41 -11.85 7.44
C THR A 290 35.33 -13.21 6.74
N GLU A 291 34.94 -14.27 7.44
CA GLU A 291 34.80 -15.60 6.84
C GLU A 291 33.74 -15.63 5.71
N CYS A 292 32.63 -14.90 5.88
CA CYS A 292 31.63 -14.72 4.82
C CYS A 292 32.23 -14.01 3.59
N ASN A 293 32.96 -12.90 3.79
CA ASN A 293 33.57 -12.14 2.70
C ASN A 293 34.67 -12.93 1.97
N GLU A 294 35.44 -13.76 2.68
CA GLU A 294 36.50 -14.59 2.09
C GLU A 294 35.96 -15.80 1.33
N LYS A 295 34.98 -16.50 1.91
CA LYS A 295 34.47 -17.77 1.35
C LYS A 295 33.30 -17.57 0.40
N GLY A 296 32.52 -16.50 0.57
CA GLY A 296 31.33 -16.18 -0.24
C GLY A 296 30.25 -17.25 -0.23
N ASN A 297 30.31 -18.23 0.68
CA ASN A 297 29.33 -19.32 0.72
C ASN A 297 28.11 -18.93 1.58
N LYS A 298 26.94 -19.33 1.09
CA LYS A 298 25.63 -18.99 1.66
C LYS A 298 25.54 -19.28 3.15
N THR A 299 26.02 -20.45 3.59
CA THR A 299 25.94 -20.88 5.00
C THR A 299 26.75 -19.97 5.92
N THR A 300 27.98 -19.61 5.54
CA THR A 300 28.81 -18.71 6.35
C THR A 300 28.22 -17.31 6.44
N CYS A 301 27.63 -16.81 5.35
CA CYS A 301 27.03 -15.49 5.32
C CYS A 301 25.72 -15.43 6.10
N ILE A 302 24.86 -16.45 6.02
CA ILE A 302 23.67 -16.57 6.87
C ILE A 302 24.07 -16.63 8.35
N ALA A 303 25.11 -17.38 8.70
CA ALA A 303 25.57 -17.48 10.08
C ALA A 303 26.11 -16.13 10.60
N ALA A 304 26.87 -15.40 9.78
CA ALA A 304 27.32 -14.05 10.09
C ALA A 304 26.14 -13.10 10.30
N GLU A 305 25.16 -13.12 9.38
CA GLU A 305 23.95 -12.30 9.43
C GLU A 305 23.08 -12.60 10.66
N ALA A 306 22.83 -13.88 10.96
CA ALA A 306 22.05 -14.27 12.13
C ALA A 306 22.74 -13.83 13.43
N TYR A 307 24.07 -13.90 13.49
CA TYR A 307 24.83 -13.58 14.68
C TYR A 307 24.75 -12.09 15.05
N TRP A 308 25.02 -11.18 14.10
CA TRP A 308 24.97 -9.74 14.41
C TRP A 308 23.52 -9.25 14.59
N GLN A 309 22.54 -9.77 13.83
CA GLN A 309 21.12 -9.50 14.05
C GLN A 309 20.68 -9.87 15.47
N THR A 310 21.07 -11.04 15.97
CA THR A 310 20.69 -11.48 17.32
C THR A 310 21.36 -10.64 18.41
N ASN A 311 22.66 -10.37 18.27
CA ASN A 311 23.47 -9.83 19.37
C ASN A 311 23.55 -8.30 19.43
N PHE A 312 23.28 -7.60 18.33
CA PHE A 312 23.23 -6.13 18.31
C PHE A 312 21.79 -5.66 18.19
N ILE A 313 21.13 -5.94 17.07
CA ILE A 313 19.76 -5.47 16.80
C ILE A 313 18.75 -6.09 17.79
N GLY A 314 18.80 -7.39 17.99
CA GLY A 314 17.89 -8.12 18.88
C GLY A 314 18.01 -7.69 20.34
N ARG A 315 19.21 -7.27 20.79
CA ARG A 315 19.41 -6.74 22.14
C ARG A 315 18.79 -5.34 22.29
N VAL A 316 18.93 -4.46 21.30
CA VAL A 316 18.30 -3.13 21.29
C VAL A 316 16.78 -3.25 21.36
N LYS A 317 16.20 -4.10 20.51
CA LYS A 317 14.77 -4.42 20.54
C LYS A 317 14.33 -4.94 21.91
N LYS A 318 15.05 -5.92 22.47
CA LYS A 318 14.75 -6.50 23.79
C LYS A 318 14.87 -5.48 24.93
N ALA A 319 15.73 -4.48 24.78
CA ALA A 319 15.90 -3.39 25.73
C ALA A 319 14.81 -2.33 25.66
N GLY A 320 13.86 -2.46 24.72
CA GLY A 320 12.81 -1.48 24.58
C GLY A 320 13.25 -0.23 23.83
N TYR A 321 14.12 -0.36 22.80
CA TYR A 321 14.44 0.71 21.83
C TYR A 321 14.22 0.30 20.36
N ASP A 322 13.88 1.26 19.49
CA ASP A 322 13.73 1.07 18.03
C ASP A 322 15.09 1.09 17.32
N GLU A 323 15.35 0.12 16.46
CA GLU A 323 16.59 0.05 15.68
C GLU A 323 16.68 1.10 14.56
N GLN A 324 15.57 1.66 14.09
CA GLN A 324 15.54 2.71 13.07
C GLN A 324 15.59 4.12 13.67
N ASN A 325 15.30 4.23 14.97
CA ASN A 325 15.49 5.44 15.77
C ASN A 325 15.72 5.09 17.25
N ILE A 326 16.98 5.09 17.69
CA ILE A 326 17.39 4.60 19.01
C ILE A 326 16.90 5.46 20.19
N GLU A 327 16.39 6.67 19.93
CA GLU A 327 15.79 7.52 20.97
C GLU A 327 14.31 7.19 21.21
N GLN A 328 13.73 6.35 20.36
CA GLN A 328 12.34 5.94 20.41
C GLN A 328 12.19 4.52 20.97
N LYS A 329 10.99 4.22 21.48
CA LYS A 329 10.62 2.86 21.86
C LYS A 329 10.40 2.00 20.62
N PRO A 330 10.64 0.67 20.69
CA PRO A 330 10.55 -0.24 19.59
C PRO A 330 9.09 -0.30 19.25
N GLN A 331 8.87 0.10 18.02
CA GLN A 331 7.58 0.08 17.41
C GLN A 331 7.20 -1.40 17.27
N PRO A 332 6.04 -1.85 17.78
CA PRO A 332 5.63 -3.26 17.70
C PRO A 332 5.82 -3.81 16.29
N GLN A 333 6.67 -4.83 16.12
CA GLN A 333 7.06 -5.38 14.82
C GLN A 333 6.04 -6.34 14.22
N ASN A 334 4.77 -5.99 14.19
CA ASN A 334 3.77 -6.73 13.42
C ASN A 334 3.34 -5.90 12.22
N GLY A 335 3.99 -6.09 11.06
CA GLY A 335 3.59 -5.43 9.83
C GLY A 335 4.73 -5.02 8.88
N THR A 336 4.63 -5.51 7.64
CA THR A 336 5.28 -5.05 6.39
C THR A 336 6.70 -5.51 6.04
N ALA A 337 7.24 -6.58 6.63
CA ALA A 337 8.22 -7.35 5.85
C ALA A 337 7.50 -7.90 4.61
N GLY A 338 8.13 -8.01 3.44
CA GLY A 338 7.59 -8.89 2.40
C GLY A 338 7.56 -10.35 2.90
N PRO A 339 7.46 -11.36 2.01
CA PRO A 339 8.06 -12.65 2.35
C PRO A 339 9.44 -12.42 3.01
N PRO A 340 9.83 -13.22 4.02
CA PRO A 340 11.04 -12.99 4.81
C PRO A 340 12.22 -12.68 3.88
N PRO A 341 13.17 -11.81 4.28
CA PRO A 341 14.39 -11.52 3.53
C PRO A 341 14.85 -12.80 2.89
N GLN A 342 14.87 -12.85 1.55
CA GLN A 342 15.30 -14.05 0.84
C GLN A 342 16.66 -14.41 1.46
N ASN A 343 16.69 -15.52 2.19
CA ASN A 343 17.67 -15.85 3.22
C ASN A 343 19.01 -16.19 2.53
N SER A 344 19.63 -15.17 1.93
CA SER A 344 20.78 -15.25 1.04
C SER A 344 22.09 -15.11 1.81
N GLY A 345 22.03 -14.45 2.98
CA GLY A 345 23.23 -14.02 3.72
C GLY A 345 23.86 -12.76 3.13
N ASP A 346 23.28 -12.17 2.07
CA ASP A 346 23.92 -11.07 1.35
C ASP A 346 24.14 -9.83 2.24
N VAL A 347 23.36 -9.64 3.31
CA VAL A 347 23.54 -8.50 4.24
C VAL A 347 24.94 -8.52 4.87
N ALA A 348 25.52 -9.70 5.07
CA ALA A 348 26.87 -9.85 5.63
C ALA A 348 27.99 -9.55 4.61
N LEU A 349 27.69 -9.55 3.30
CA LEU A 349 28.66 -9.29 2.24
C LEU A 349 29.01 -7.80 2.17
N SER A 350 30.30 -7.52 1.93
CA SER A 350 30.80 -6.18 1.69
C SER A 350 30.57 -5.76 0.23
N MET A 351 30.00 -4.58 0.06
CA MET A 351 29.74 -3.95 -1.24
C MET A 351 30.85 -2.99 -1.65
N VAL A 352 31.89 -2.86 -0.82
CA VAL A 352 33.10 -2.07 -1.10
C VAL A 352 33.74 -2.38 -2.47
N PRO A 353 33.81 -3.64 -2.95
CA PRO A 353 34.33 -3.92 -4.29
C PRO A 353 33.53 -3.22 -5.41
N TYR A 354 32.20 -3.21 -5.30
CA TYR A 354 31.33 -2.48 -6.23
C TYR A 354 31.52 -0.96 -6.08
N VAL A 355 31.57 -0.45 -4.85
CA VAL A 355 31.80 0.97 -4.56
C VAL A 355 33.11 1.46 -5.21
N LYS A 356 34.21 0.72 -5.05
CA LYS A 356 35.52 1.04 -5.67
C LYS A 356 35.46 1.16 -7.19
N ASN A 357 34.59 0.40 -7.84
CA ASN A 357 34.43 0.45 -9.29
C ASN A 357 33.63 1.67 -9.73
N ILE A 358 32.57 2.02 -9.00
CA ILE A 358 31.67 3.11 -9.40
C ILE A 358 32.27 4.49 -9.12
N ILE A 359 32.97 4.70 -8.00
CA ILE A 359 33.52 6.01 -7.61
C ILE A 359 34.62 6.51 -8.57
N LYS A 360 35.20 5.61 -9.36
CA LYS A 360 36.16 5.96 -10.42
C LYS A 360 35.49 6.59 -11.64
N LYS A 361 34.17 6.42 -11.79
CA LYS A 361 33.41 6.76 -12.99
C LYS A 361 32.31 7.78 -12.73
N ILE A 362 31.68 7.73 -11.55
CA ILE A 362 30.58 8.59 -11.15
C ILE A 362 30.74 9.05 -9.70
N PRO A 363 30.20 10.22 -9.34
CA PRO A 363 30.08 10.63 -7.95
C PRO A 363 29.12 9.74 -7.15
N LEU A 364 29.45 9.54 -5.87
CA LEU A 364 28.67 8.79 -4.90
C LEU A 364 28.40 9.66 -3.67
N LEU A 365 27.13 9.89 -3.36
CA LEU A 365 26.70 10.52 -2.10
C LEU A 365 26.30 9.42 -1.11
N VAL A 366 26.87 9.45 0.09
CA VAL A 366 26.44 8.61 1.21
C VAL A 366 26.03 9.53 2.35
N TYR A 367 24.81 9.38 2.86
CA TYR A 367 24.32 10.12 4.02
C TYR A 367 23.61 9.18 5.00
N ALA A 368 23.57 9.55 6.28
CA ALA A 368 22.92 8.78 7.33
C ALA A 368 22.31 9.72 8.37
N GLY A 369 21.10 9.39 8.84
CA GLY A 369 20.52 9.96 10.05
C GLY A 369 21.28 9.53 11.32
N ASP A 370 21.39 10.39 12.34
CA ASP A 370 22.24 10.18 13.51
C ASP A 370 21.52 9.48 14.66
N LYS A 371 20.22 9.24 14.51
CA LYS A 371 19.43 8.42 15.45
C LYS A 371 19.21 7.01 14.96
N ASP A 372 19.52 6.70 13.71
CA ASP A 372 19.44 5.34 13.19
C ASP A 372 20.49 4.47 13.89
N TYR A 373 20.08 3.29 14.38
CA TYR A 373 20.98 2.32 15.00
C TYR A 373 21.37 1.20 14.04
N ILE A 374 20.42 0.68 13.26
CA ILE A 374 20.68 -0.45 12.36
C ILE A 374 21.63 -0.07 11.23
N CYS A 375 21.56 1.18 10.75
CA CYS A 375 22.47 1.74 9.75
C CYS A 375 23.14 3.03 10.26
N ASP A 376 23.73 2.94 11.46
CA ASP A 376 24.23 4.10 12.19
C ASP A 376 25.28 4.93 11.43
N TRP A 377 25.24 6.25 11.66
CA TRP A 377 26.09 7.21 10.97
C TRP A 377 27.59 7.01 11.28
N MET A 378 27.94 6.46 12.45
CA MET A 378 29.34 6.23 12.83
C MET A 378 29.92 5.08 12.00
N GLY A 379 29.18 4.00 11.84
CA GLY A 379 29.49 2.87 10.99
C GLY A 379 29.57 3.29 9.53
N VAL A 380 28.61 4.11 9.06
CA VAL A 380 28.64 4.70 7.72
C VAL A 380 29.91 5.52 7.50
N LYS A 381 30.24 6.41 8.44
CA LYS A 381 31.48 7.19 8.38
C LYS A 381 32.72 6.28 8.36
N ALA A 382 32.78 5.28 9.23
CA ALA A 382 33.94 4.41 9.37
C ALA A 382 34.29 3.65 8.09
N TRP A 383 33.30 3.05 7.40
CA TRP A 383 33.60 2.33 6.16
C TRP A 383 34.00 3.29 5.04
N THR A 384 33.45 4.51 5.01
CA THR A 384 33.80 5.52 4.00
C THR A 384 35.23 6.05 4.20
N GLU A 385 35.69 6.20 5.44
CA GLU A 385 37.08 6.57 5.76
C GLU A 385 38.08 5.43 5.56
N ALA A 386 37.60 4.18 5.71
CA ALA A 386 38.39 2.97 5.47
C ALA A 386 38.48 2.60 3.98
N LEU A 387 37.58 3.12 3.14
CA LEU A 387 37.53 2.84 1.72
C LEU A 387 38.88 3.14 1.05
N GLU A 388 39.46 2.14 0.40
CA GLU A 388 40.70 2.32 -0.36
C GLU A 388 40.41 2.82 -1.79
N TRP A 389 40.82 4.06 -2.06
CA TRP A 389 40.72 4.70 -3.37
C TRP A 389 41.69 5.90 -3.47
N SER A 390 41.86 6.44 -4.68
CA SER A 390 42.87 7.46 -4.96
C SER A 390 42.70 8.76 -4.18
N GLY A 391 41.48 9.12 -3.76
CA GLY A 391 41.20 10.33 -2.99
C GLY A 391 41.04 10.12 -1.49
N LYS A 392 41.39 8.94 -0.96
CA LYS A 392 41.21 8.60 0.47
C LYS A 392 41.91 9.59 1.40
N ALA A 393 43.15 9.97 1.08
CA ALA A 393 43.96 10.84 1.94
C ALA A 393 43.34 12.24 2.04
N GLU A 394 42.93 12.81 0.91
CA GLU A 394 42.25 14.09 0.83
C GLU A 394 40.89 14.05 1.53
N PHE A 395 40.14 12.96 1.31
CA PHE A 395 38.84 12.73 1.93
C PHE A 395 38.94 12.70 3.46
N ASN A 396 39.84 11.87 4.01
CA ASN A 396 40.05 11.75 5.45
C ASN A 396 40.60 13.05 6.07
N LYS A 397 41.36 13.84 5.30
CA LYS A 397 41.88 15.15 5.72
C LYS A 397 40.81 16.25 5.72
N ALA A 398 39.79 16.16 4.87
CA ALA A 398 38.79 17.23 4.70
C ALA A 398 37.95 17.47 5.96
N GLY A 399 37.72 16.42 6.77
CA GLY A 399 36.93 16.46 7.99
C GLY A 399 35.45 16.75 7.76
N LEU A 400 34.66 16.68 8.84
CA LEU A 400 33.24 17.02 8.80
C LEU A 400 33.04 18.54 8.79
N LYS A 401 32.17 19.02 7.89
CA LYS A 401 31.77 20.42 7.83
C LYS A 401 30.26 20.52 7.98
N PRO A 402 29.74 21.49 8.77
CA PRO A 402 28.31 21.73 8.83
C PRO A 402 27.76 22.08 7.45
N ILE A 403 26.65 21.45 7.07
CA ILE A 403 25.89 21.78 5.87
C ILE A 403 24.64 22.53 6.33
N TYR A 404 24.39 23.70 5.75
CA TYR A 404 23.26 24.55 6.08
C TYR A 404 22.21 24.40 4.98
N GLY A 405 21.05 23.84 5.32
CA GLY A 405 19.89 23.78 4.42
C GLY A 405 19.01 25.00 4.64
N GLY A 406 18.90 25.89 3.65
CA GLY A 406 17.92 26.99 3.71
C GLY A 406 18.12 28.05 4.80
N GLY A 407 19.36 28.30 5.26
CA GLY A 407 19.68 29.44 6.12
C GLY A 407 19.69 29.20 7.63
N HIS A 408 19.40 27.97 8.09
CA HIS A 408 19.73 27.49 9.43
C HIS A 408 20.77 26.38 9.31
N ALA A 409 21.49 26.05 10.40
CA ALA A 409 22.11 24.71 10.47
C ALA A 409 21.00 23.74 10.08
N ALA A 410 21.28 22.76 9.23
CA ALA A 410 20.22 21.91 8.68
C ALA A 410 19.53 21.10 9.80
N ASP A 411 18.65 21.75 10.56
CA ASP A 411 17.54 21.20 11.30
C ASP A 411 16.51 20.82 10.23
N ILE A 412 16.89 19.83 9.42
CA ILE A 412 15.92 18.94 8.82
C ILE A 412 15.21 18.34 10.04
N GLU A 413 13.87 18.23 10.04
CA GLU A 413 13.18 17.31 10.96
C GLU A 413 13.47 15.85 10.56
N SER A 414 14.76 15.54 10.44
CA SER A 414 15.43 14.26 10.46
C SER A 414 16.44 14.48 11.57
N PRO A 415 16.38 13.74 12.67
CA PRO A 415 17.33 13.96 13.74
C PRO A 415 18.71 13.51 13.19
N ALA A 416 19.51 14.47 12.68
CA ALA A 416 20.95 14.39 12.38
C ALA A 416 21.63 15.46 11.53
N PRO A 417 22.98 15.62 11.67
CA PRO A 417 23.88 16.20 10.68
C PRO A 417 24.02 15.34 9.41
N VAL A 418 24.05 16.01 8.26
CA VAL A 418 24.31 15.39 6.94
C VAL A 418 25.80 15.13 6.78
N LEU A 419 26.22 13.86 6.79
CA LEU A 419 27.48 13.44 6.14
C LEU A 419 27.23 13.51 4.64
N ALA A 420 27.85 14.45 3.92
CA ALA A 420 27.84 14.47 2.46
C ALA A 420 29.22 14.15 1.93
N LEU A 421 29.34 12.97 1.31
CA LEU A 421 30.49 12.64 0.48
C LEU A 421 30.27 13.27 -0.89
N LEU A 422 30.84 14.45 -1.12
CA LEU A 422 30.96 15.02 -2.46
C LEU A 422 32.40 14.87 -2.90
N ASN A 423 32.64 13.91 -3.78
CA ASN A 423 33.89 13.86 -4.50
C ASN A 423 33.83 14.89 -5.64
N ASP A 424 34.60 15.97 -5.51
CA ASP A 424 35.43 16.47 -6.61
C ASP A 424 36.42 17.51 -6.08
N PHE A 425 37.71 17.27 -6.39
CA PHE A 425 38.80 18.23 -6.53
C PHE A 425 38.60 19.63 -5.93
N ILE A 426 39.36 19.90 -4.84
CA ILE A 426 39.84 21.22 -4.39
C ILE A 426 38.99 22.40 -4.87
N LEU A 427 38.10 22.95 -4.04
CA LEU A 427 37.70 24.35 -4.20
C LEU A 427 37.63 25.14 -2.88
N PRO A 428 38.29 26.32 -2.83
CA PRO A 428 38.21 27.30 -1.77
C PRO A 428 36.93 28.15 -1.89
N SER A 429 36.30 28.43 -0.74
CA SER A 429 35.37 29.55 -0.47
C SER A 429 34.25 29.82 -1.49
N ALA A 430 33.01 29.43 -1.15
CA ALA A 430 31.79 29.78 -1.89
C ALA A 430 30.91 30.81 -1.13
N PRO A 431 30.33 31.82 -1.82
CA PRO A 431 29.47 32.86 -1.26
C PRO A 431 27.95 32.53 -1.27
N ARG A 432 27.18 33.33 -0.51
CA ARG A 432 25.77 33.16 -0.05
C ARG A 432 24.69 33.19 -1.14
N VAL A 433 23.65 32.33 -1.00
CA VAL A 433 22.34 32.38 -1.71
C VAL A 433 21.19 32.03 -0.71
N PRO A 434 19.98 32.66 -0.79
CA PRO A 434 18.90 32.57 0.23
C PRO A 434 17.69 31.68 -0.26
N PRO A 435 16.57 31.46 0.50
CA PRO A 435 16.25 30.19 1.18
C PRO A 435 14.89 29.52 0.80
N GLN A 436 14.77 28.18 0.89
CA GLN A 436 13.51 27.41 1.12
C GLN A 436 13.77 25.91 1.34
N ALA A 437 13.40 25.36 2.51
CA ALA A 437 13.76 24.00 2.97
C ALA A 437 12.85 22.87 2.44
N HIS A 438 13.40 21.65 2.38
CA HIS A 438 12.89 20.38 1.78
C HIS A 438 13.06 20.22 0.26
N ALA A 439 12.50 21.09 -0.59
CA ALA A 439 12.83 21.05 -2.04
C ALA A 439 14.31 21.40 -2.30
N ALA A 440 14.90 22.19 -1.40
CA ALA A 440 16.31 22.48 -1.40
C ALA A 440 17.21 21.27 -1.13
N SER A 441 16.76 20.10 -0.65
CA SER A 441 17.72 18.97 -0.56
C SER A 441 18.05 18.44 -1.95
N ILE A 442 17.08 18.32 -2.85
CA ILE A 442 17.33 17.94 -4.25
C ILE A 442 17.97 19.08 -5.00
N ASP A 443 17.46 20.32 -4.87
CA ASP A 443 18.05 21.46 -5.56
C ASP A 443 19.46 21.74 -5.05
N THR A 444 19.76 21.62 -3.76
CA THR A 444 21.14 21.77 -3.22
C THR A 444 22.00 20.56 -3.55
N ASN A 445 21.51 19.32 -3.50
CA ASN A 445 22.32 18.13 -3.83
C ASN A 445 22.58 17.97 -5.33
N VAL A 446 21.63 18.33 -6.19
CA VAL A 446 21.77 18.36 -7.64
C VAL A 446 22.53 19.62 -8.08
N THR A 447 22.29 20.79 -7.49
CA THR A 447 23.08 22.02 -7.77
C THR A 447 24.53 21.91 -7.28
N MET A 448 24.80 21.24 -6.16
CA MET A 448 26.17 20.95 -5.71
C MET A 448 26.90 19.97 -6.64
N MET A 449 26.18 19.08 -7.33
CA MET A 449 26.76 18.21 -8.37
C MET A 449 26.92 18.90 -9.75
N LEU A 450 26.22 20.01 -10.01
CA LEU A 450 26.18 20.70 -11.31
C LEU A 450 27.14 21.92 -11.42
N ALA A 451 27.93 22.24 -10.39
CA ALA A 451 28.88 23.35 -10.43
C ALA A 451 30.14 23.04 -11.27
N ARG A 452 30.01 22.99 -12.60
CA ARG A 452 31.14 22.97 -13.55
C ARG A 452 30.90 23.97 -14.69
N ASP A 453 31.34 25.23 -14.52
CA ASP A 453 31.94 26.04 -15.61
C ASP A 453 32.46 27.42 -15.11
N PRO A 454 33.77 27.77 -15.23
CA PRO A 454 34.29 29.06 -14.79
C PRO A 454 34.01 30.26 -15.72
N CYS A 455 33.36 30.11 -16.88
CA CYS A 455 33.30 31.20 -17.87
C CYS A 455 32.06 32.10 -17.86
N LEU A 456 31.01 31.81 -17.08
CA LEU A 456 29.72 32.51 -17.20
C LEU A 456 29.47 33.68 -16.21
N SER A 457 30.46 34.07 -15.40
CA SER A 457 30.24 35.07 -14.32
C SER A 457 30.28 36.54 -14.75
N LYS A 458 30.69 36.87 -15.99
CA LYS A 458 30.76 38.27 -16.46
C LYS A 458 29.60 38.71 -17.37
N ILE A 459 28.95 37.81 -18.09
CA ILE A 459 27.87 38.16 -19.02
C ILE A 459 26.51 38.24 -18.31
N ALA A 460 26.26 37.40 -17.31
CA ALA A 460 25.00 37.37 -16.56
C ALA A 460 24.71 38.67 -15.79
N ARG A 461 25.75 39.41 -15.38
CA ARG A 461 25.59 40.71 -14.68
C ARG A 461 25.13 41.85 -15.60
N ILE A 462 25.36 41.75 -16.91
CA ILE A 462 24.93 42.77 -17.88
C ILE A 462 23.48 42.53 -18.30
N VAL A 463 23.07 41.26 -18.44
CA VAL A 463 21.69 40.90 -18.83
C VAL A 463 20.68 41.22 -17.72
N ALA A 464 21.06 41.05 -16.45
CA ALA A 464 20.18 41.36 -15.32
C ALA A 464 19.86 42.87 -15.19
N ILE A 465 20.78 43.75 -15.60
CA ILE A 465 20.58 45.21 -15.53
C ILE A 465 19.61 45.68 -16.63
N VAL A 466 19.61 45.02 -17.81
CA VAL A 466 18.70 45.34 -18.92
C VAL A 466 17.27 44.83 -18.66
N ALA A 467 17.12 43.67 -18.01
CA ALA A 467 15.82 43.09 -17.70
C ALA A 467 15.02 43.90 -16.66
N VAL A 468 15.71 44.52 -15.70
CA VAL A 468 15.08 45.38 -14.67
C VAL A 468 14.57 46.69 -15.28
N PHE A 469 15.23 47.23 -16.31
CA PHE A 469 14.75 48.40 -17.04
C PHE A 469 13.52 48.10 -17.92
N TRP A 470 13.39 46.87 -18.42
CA TRP A 470 12.23 46.46 -19.23
C TRP A 470 10.98 46.20 -18.37
N LEU A 471 11.15 45.62 -17.17
CA LEU A 471 10.02 45.35 -16.27
C LEU A 471 9.38 46.62 -15.68
N LEU A 472 10.15 47.70 -15.56
CA LEU A 472 9.67 48.97 -15.00
C LEU A 472 8.85 49.81 -15.99
N THR A 473 8.83 49.48 -17.29
CA THR A 473 8.02 50.18 -18.30
C THR A 473 6.71 49.46 -18.65
N THR A 474 6.58 48.16 -18.37
CA THR A 474 5.35 47.39 -18.66
C THR A 474 4.30 47.42 -17.55
N VAL A 475 4.65 47.88 -16.34
CA VAL A 475 3.73 47.92 -15.19
C VAL A 475 2.83 49.18 -15.18
N GLN A 476 3.07 50.18 -16.03
CA GLN A 476 2.20 51.35 -16.16
C GLN A 476 1.04 51.22 -17.17
N LEU A 477 0.83 50.05 -17.81
CA LEU A 477 -0.23 49.87 -18.81
C LEU A 477 -1.24 48.74 -18.50
N TRP A 478 -1.21 48.16 -17.30
CA TRP A 478 -2.10 47.05 -16.92
C TRP A 478 -2.94 47.31 -15.66
N GLN A 479 -3.29 48.57 -15.38
CA GLN A 479 -4.30 48.93 -14.37
C GLN A 479 -5.49 49.68 -15.00
N GLY A 480 -6.12 49.07 -16.00
CA GLY A 480 -7.32 49.63 -16.59
C GLY A 480 -8.05 48.60 -17.44
N ARG A 481 -8.90 47.78 -16.80
CA ARG A 481 -10.20 47.24 -17.28
C ARG A 481 -10.53 45.91 -16.60
N ARG A 482 -11.21 46.00 -15.47
CA ARG A 482 -12.11 44.95 -14.95
C ARG A 482 -13.33 45.64 -14.36
N ALA A 483 -14.47 45.59 -15.05
CA ALA A 483 -15.83 45.69 -14.50
C ALA A 483 -16.86 45.47 -15.63
N ALA A 484 -18.01 44.88 -15.27
CA ALA A 484 -19.17 44.42 -16.08
C ALA A 484 -18.97 43.03 -16.73
N GLN A 485 -19.84 42.01 -16.54
CA GLN A 485 -21.23 41.96 -16.09
C GLN A 485 -21.56 40.53 -15.57
N LEU A 486 -22.49 40.47 -14.61
CA LEU A 486 -23.14 39.28 -14.02
C LEU A 486 -24.62 39.21 -14.46
N ALA A 487 -25.20 38.00 -14.34
CA ALA A 487 -26.63 37.60 -14.31
C ALA A 487 -27.37 37.49 -15.67
N ALA A 488 -28.26 36.54 -15.99
CA ALA A 488 -28.92 35.34 -15.39
C ALA A 488 -29.73 34.63 -16.55
N PRO A 489 -30.69 33.68 -16.37
CA PRO A 489 -30.88 32.55 -15.44
C PRO A 489 -31.03 31.18 -16.16
N ALA A 490 -31.00 30.08 -15.39
CA ALA A 490 -31.29 28.72 -15.86
C ALA A 490 -32.79 28.39 -15.72
N ALA A 491 -33.35 27.70 -16.72
CA ALA A 491 -34.72 27.17 -16.72
C ALA A 491 -34.76 25.72 -16.17
N PRO A 492 -35.87 25.29 -15.54
CA PRO A 492 -35.99 23.96 -14.94
C PRO A 492 -36.50 22.93 -15.95
N SER A 493 -35.86 21.76 -16.03
CA SER A 493 -36.42 20.58 -16.70
C SER A 493 -36.84 19.55 -15.67
N THR A 494 -38.15 19.45 -15.50
CA THR A 494 -38.89 18.38 -14.84
C THR A 494 -38.74 17.06 -15.59
N HIS A 495 -38.25 16.01 -14.93
CA HIS A 495 -38.68 14.62 -15.17
C HIS A 495 -38.41 13.78 -13.92
N VAL A 496 -39.43 13.72 -13.06
CA VAL A 496 -39.64 12.67 -12.06
C VAL A 496 -40.92 11.97 -12.49
N GLN A 497 -40.79 10.72 -12.97
CA GLN A 497 -41.76 9.62 -12.86
C GLN A 497 -41.37 8.54 -13.88
N THR A 498 -41.00 7.36 -13.35
CA THR A 498 -41.06 5.98 -13.88
C THR A 498 -39.77 5.21 -13.62
N VAL A 499 -39.58 4.77 -12.36
CA VAL A 499 -38.80 3.56 -12.04
C VAL A 499 -39.59 2.76 -11.00
N LEU A 500 -40.86 2.48 -11.30
CA LEU A 500 -41.66 1.45 -10.67
C LEU A 500 -42.69 1.04 -11.73
N ALA A 501 -42.73 -0.26 -12.05
CA ALA A 501 -43.42 -0.90 -13.18
C ALA A 501 -42.69 -0.82 -14.54
N ASP A 502 -41.95 -1.88 -14.84
CA ASP A 502 -42.12 -2.61 -16.10
C ASP A 502 -41.53 -4.03 -15.96
N GLU A 503 -42.43 -5.01 -15.85
CA GLU A 503 -42.16 -6.41 -16.15
C GLU A 503 -42.19 -6.59 -17.68
N ASN A 504 -41.06 -7.00 -18.27
CA ASN A 504 -40.83 -7.92 -19.41
C ASN A 504 -39.65 -7.44 -20.30
N PRO A 505 -38.73 -8.34 -20.70
CA PRO A 505 -37.37 -8.00 -21.08
C PRO A 505 -37.24 -7.73 -22.57
N SER A 506 -36.81 -6.52 -22.94
CA SER A 506 -36.19 -6.32 -24.26
C SER A 506 -34.73 -6.74 -24.17
N ILE A 507 -34.40 -7.82 -24.87
CA ILE A 507 -33.09 -8.44 -24.99
C ILE A 507 -32.05 -7.41 -25.48
N GLN A 508 -31.36 -6.76 -24.53
CA GLN A 508 -30.00 -6.27 -24.74
C GLN A 508 -29.06 -7.45 -24.49
N GLN A 509 -28.00 -7.57 -25.31
CA GLN A 509 -26.87 -8.48 -25.05
C GLN A 509 -26.53 -8.45 -23.54
N PRO A 510 -26.35 -9.59 -22.84
CA PRO A 510 -26.28 -9.61 -21.37
C PRO A 510 -25.14 -8.70 -20.90
N GLY A 511 -25.49 -7.51 -20.41
CA GLY A 511 -24.53 -6.52 -19.95
C GLY A 511 -23.81 -7.06 -18.73
N ARG A 512 -22.48 -7.18 -18.82
CA ARG A 512 -21.61 -7.53 -17.68
C ARG A 512 -21.94 -6.62 -16.47
N SER A 513 -22.13 -7.21 -15.30
CA SER A 513 -22.40 -6.44 -14.07
C SER A 513 -21.28 -5.41 -13.82
N LYS A 514 -21.67 -4.25 -13.31
CA LYS A 514 -20.76 -3.19 -12.87
C LYS A 514 -20.19 -3.47 -11.47
N LEU A 515 -20.54 -4.60 -10.85
CA LEU A 515 -20.00 -5.04 -9.58
C LEU A 515 -19.13 -6.30 -9.75
N ALA A 516 -18.10 -6.41 -8.91
CA ALA A 516 -17.33 -7.63 -8.77
C ALA A 516 -17.05 -7.94 -7.30
N LYS A 517 -16.96 -9.23 -7.00
CA LYS A 517 -16.52 -9.74 -5.70
C LYS A 517 -15.01 -9.96 -5.71
N VAL A 518 -14.38 -9.77 -4.56
CA VAL A 518 -12.95 -9.95 -4.35
C VAL A 518 -12.73 -10.74 -3.07
N CYS A 519 -11.89 -11.77 -3.13
CA CYS A 519 -11.52 -12.64 -2.01
C CYS A 519 -10.03 -13.01 -2.11
N MET A 520 -9.48 -13.57 -1.04
CA MET A 520 -8.16 -14.21 -1.04
C MET A 520 -8.23 -15.55 -0.30
N LEU A 521 -7.67 -16.59 -0.90
CA LEU A 521 -7.47 -17.90 -0.27
C LEU A 521 -6.27 -18.58 -0.90
N TYR A 522 -5.23 -18.79 -0.10
CA TYR A 522 -3.99 -19.42 -0.53
C TYR A 522 -3.41 -20.30 0.57
N TYR A 523 -2.84 -21.44 0.16
CA TYR A 523 -2.27 -22.46 1.03
C TYR A 523 -1.24 -23.27 0.23
N GLU A 524 -0.22 -23.80 0.90
CA GLU A 524 0.81 -24.64 0.26
C GLU A 524 0.35 -26.09 0.12
N ASN A 525 -0.40 -26.60 1.10
CA ASN A 525 -0.88 -27.97 1.15
C ASN A 525 -2.39 -27.99 1.32
N VAL A 526 -3.04 -28.96 0.67
CA VAL A 526 -4.47 -29.21 0.85
C VAL A 526 -4.67 -29.95 2.18
N THR A 527 -5.51 -29.39 3.04
CA THR A 527 -5.99 -29.95 4.32
C THR A 527 -7.51 -29.89 4.40
N ASP A 528 -8.12 -30.58 5.36
CA ASP A 528 -9.57 -30.52 5.60
C ASP A 528 -10.05 -29.08 5.85
N ASP A 529 -9.24 -28.26 6.54
CA ASP A 529 -9.53 -26.85 6.75
C ASP A 529 -9.56 -26.07 5.43
N THR A 530 -8.58 -26.28 4.55
CA THR A 530 -8.56 -25.61 3.24
C THR A 530 -9.75 -26.01 2.37
N ILE A 531 -10.20 -27.26 2.48
CA ILE A 531 -11.39 -27.75 1.76
C ILE A 531 -12.65 -27.03 2.24
N ALA A 532 -12.79 -26.78 3.55
CA ALA A 532 -13.92 -26.01 4.08
C ALA A 532 -13.96 -24.60 3.49
N TYR A 533 -12.82 -23.89 3.44
CA TYR A 533 -12.76 -22.56 2.82
C TYR A 533 -13.06 -22.58 1.31
N GLU A 534 -12.63 -23.61 0.57
CA GLU A 534 -13.00 -23.75 -0.84
C GLU A 534 -14.51 -23.97 -1.03
N LYS A 535 -15.17 -24.72 -0.12
CA LYS A 535 -16.64 -24.87 -0.12
C LYS A 535 -17.34 -23.54 0.16
N ALA A 536 -16.83 -22.75 1.12
CA ALA A 536 -17.32 -21.40 1.40
C ALA A 536 -17.25 -20.52 0.15
N ILE A 537 -16.11 -20.46 -0.53
CA ILE A 537 -15.95 -19.74 -1.81
C ILE A 537 -16.91 -20.28 -2.88
N ALA A 538 -17.04 -21.60 -3.00
CA ALA A 538 -17.92 -22.25 -3.99
C ALA A 538 -19.41 -21.90 -3.78
N SER A 539 -19.83 -21.59 -2.54
CA SER A 539 -21.21 -21.17 -2.24
C SER A 539 -21.64 -19.90 -2.99
N HIS A 540 -20.69 -19.07 -3.45
CA HIS A 540 -20.96 -17.86 -4.21
C HIS A 540 -21.30 -18.11 -5.68
N LYS A 541 -21.05 -19.32 -6.20
CA LYS A 541 -21.14 -19.61 -7.65
C LYS A 541 -22.52 -19.31 -8.21
N ALA A 542 -23.58 -19.82 -7.59
CA ALA A 542 -24.95 -19.65 -8.08
C ALA A 542 -25.35 -18.17 -8.17
N HIS A 543 -25.01 -17.40 -7.14
CA HIS A 543 -25.25 -15.96 -7.10
C HIS A 543 -24.42 -15.19 -8.15
N ASN A 544 -23.16 -15.60 -8.37
CA ASN A 544 -22.31 -14.96 -9.38
C ASN A 544 -22.81 -15.26 -10.81
N ASP A 545 -23.21 -16.49 -11.08
CA ASP A 545 -23.76 -16.89 -12.38
C ASP A 545 -25.07 -16.15 -12.68
N ARG A 546 -25.95 -16.03 -11.67
CA ARG A 546 -27.26 -15.37 -11.77
C ARG A 546 -27.15 -13.90 -12.15
N TYR A 547 -26.23 -13.18 -11.51
CA TYR A 547 -26.09 -11.73 -11.67
C TYR A 547 -24.87 -11.32 -12.50
N HIS A 548 -24.19 -12.29 -13.11
CA HIS A 548 -22.98 -12.08 -13.90
C HIS A 548 -21.86 -11.33 -13.15
N TYR A 549 -21.73 -11.56 -11.84
CA TYR A 549 -20.65 -10.99 -11.05
C TYR A 549 -19.34 -11.71 -11.32
N GLN A 550 -18.30 -10.91 -11.51
CA GLN A 550 -16.94 -11.44 -11.53
C GLN A 550 -16.49 -11.73 -10.10
N PHE A 551 -15.74 -12.81 -9.92
CA PHE A 551 -15.19 -13.15 -8.61
C PHE A 551 -13.67 -13.33 -8.67
N TYR A 552 -12.98 -12.30 -8.20
CA TYR A 552 -11.53 -12.26 -8.16
C TYR A 552 -11.03 -12.95 -6.89
N ILE A 553 -10.28 -14.05 -7.03
CA ILE A 553 -9.75 -14.79 -5.89
C ILE A 553 -8.23 -14.79 -5.97
N LEU A 554 -7.58 -14.13 -5.02
CA LEU A 554 -6.14 -14.14 -4.90
C LEU A 554 -5.67 -15.49 -4.31
N ARG A 555 -4.85 -16.21 -5.10
CA ARG A 555 -4.29 -17.52 -4.73
C ARG A 555 -2.85 -17.49 -4.23
N ARG A 556 -2.30 -16.30 -3.92
CA ARG A 556 -0.97 -16.11 -3.33
C ARG A 556 -0.88 -14.82 -2.53
N GLY A 557 -0.13 -14.78 -1.43
CA GLY A 557 0.13 -13.53 -0.71
C GLY A 557 0.88 -12.50 -1.57
N ILE A 558 0.56 -11.21 -1.39
CA ILE A 558 1.25 -10.08 -2.06
C ILE A 558 2.21 -9.41 -1.06
N LEU A 559 1.71 -9.10 0.13
CA LEU A 559 2.46 -8.53 1.25
C LEU A 559 2.33 -9.44 2.48
N SER A 560 3.26 -9.37 3.44
CA SER A 560 3.06 -10.13 4.68
C SER A 560 1.88 -9.59 5.51
N GLY A 561 1.34 -10.48 6.35
CA GLY A 561 0.26 -10.15 7.27
C GLY A 561 -1.02 -9.76 6.57
N TYR A 562 -1.81 -8.93 7.23
CA TYR A 562 -3.15 -8.54 6.78
C TYR A 562 -3.16 -7.53 5.63
N TYR A 563 -2.00 -6.98 5.25
CA TYR A 563 -1.91 -5.98 4.18
C TYR A 563 -2.02 -6.55 2.75
N THR A 564 -2.07 -7.88 2.59
CA THR A 564 -2.42 -8.48 1.28
C THR A 564 -3.83 -8.06 0.83
N LYS A 565 -4.81 -7.95 1.75
CA LYS A 565 -6.18 -7.51 1.45
C LYS A 565 -6.21 -6.13 0.76
N PRO A 566 -5.72 -5.04 1.39
CA PRO A 566 -5.72 -3.72 0.76
C PRO A 566 -4.82 -3.65 -0.49
N ALA A 567 -3.67 -4.35 -0.53
CA ALA A 567 -2.81 -4.38 -1.72
C ALA A 567 -3.48 -5.02 -2.93
N TYR A 568 -4.20 -6.13 -2.74
CA TYR A 568 -4.94 -6.79 -3.81
C TYR A 568 -6.07 -5.92 -4.32
N MET A 569 -6.83 -5.30 -3.40
CA MET A 569 -7.89 -4.35 -3.75
C MET A 569 -7.37 -3.17 -4.56
N ILE A 570 -6.24 -2.56 -4.15
CA ILE A 570 -5.58 -1.50 -4.91
C ILE A 570 -5.22 -1.97 -6.33
N SER A 571 -4.71 -3.20 -6.49
CA SER A 571 -4.34 -3.74 -7.80
C SER A 571 -5.53 -3.81 -8.76
N ILE A 572 -6.71 -4.22 -8.28
CA ILE A 572 -7.95 -4.29 -9.07
C ILE A 572 -8.48 -2.88 -9.34
N LEU A 573 -8.51 -2.02 -8.32
CA LEU A 573 -8.94 -0.62 -8.46
C LEU A 573 -8.13 0.10 -9.55
N LEU A 574 -6.80 0.01 -9.51
CA LEU A 574 -5.92 0.64 -10.51
C LEU A 574 -6.17 0.09 -11.92
N ARG A 575 -6.46 -1.22 -12.05
CA ARG A 575 -6.79 -1.84 -13.33
C ARG A 575 -8.10 -1.30 -13.89
N GLU A 576 -9.14 -1.26 -13.08
CA GLU A 576 -10.47 -0.77 -13.48
C GLU A 576 -10.40 0.73 -13.80
N LEU A 577 -9.75 1.52 -12.96
CA LEU A 577 -9.45 2.92 -13.21
C LEU A 577 -8.73 3.14 -14.55
N GLY A 578 -7.88 2.21 -14.98
CA GLY A 578 -7.26 2.26 -16.31
C GLY A 578 -8.19 1.98 -17.50
N LYS A 579 -9.44 1.55 -17.32
CA LYS A 579 -10.39 1.25 -18.40
C LYS A 579 -11.25 2.46 -18.78
N PRO A 580 -11.82 2.49 -20.00
CA PRO A 580 -12.90 3.41 -20.35
C PRO A 580 -14.10 3.28 -19.38
N PRO A 581 -14.81 4.38 -19.05
CA PRO A 581 -15.93 4.37 -18.10
C PRO A 581 -17.01 3.31 -18.42
N GLU A 582 -17.30 3.10 -19.70
CA GLU A 582 -18.29 2.15 -20.21
C GLU A 582 -17.90 0.69 -19.98
N GLU A 583 -16.61 0.38 -19.88
CA GLU A 583 -16.07 -0.98 -19.63
C GLU A 583 -15.71 -1.23 -18.16
N ARG A 584 -15.66 -0.16 -17.36
CA ARG A 584 -15.20 -0.18 -15.97
C ARG A 584 -16.25 -0.74 -15.03
N LEU A 585 -15.82 -1.48 -14.00
CA LEU A 585 -16.62 -1.76 -12.82
C LEU A 585 -16.89 -0.47 -12.01
N GLU A 586 -18.05 -0.35 -11.38
CA GLU A 586 -18.36 0.77 -10.48
C GLU A 586 -18.03 0.45 -9.03
N TRP A 587 -18.22 -0.79 -8.59
CA TRP A 587 -17.98 -1.21 -7.21
C TRP A 587 -17.26 -2.56 -7.14
N LEU A 588 -16.42 -2.69 -6.12
CA LEU A 588 -15.84 -3.95 -5.67
C LEU A 588 -16.41 -4.30 -4.30
N VAL A 589 -16.71 -5.57 -4.09
CA VAL A 589 -17.18 -6.12 -2.82
C VAL A 589 -16.13 -7.07 -2.29
N TRP A 590 -15.45 -6.69 -1.20
CA TRP A 590 -14.57 -7.61 -0.51
C TRP A 590 -15.40 -8.64 0.25
N VAL A 591 -14.98 -9.91 0.23
CA VAL A 591 -15.55 -11.01 0.99
C VAL A 591 -14.42 -11.90 1.51
N ASP A 592 -14.31 -12.02 2.83
CA ASP A 592 -13.38 -12.95 3.47
C ASP A 592 -13.72 -14.42 3.12
N ALA A 593 -12.73 -15.30 3.18
CA ALA A 593 -12.88 -16.69 2.78
C ALA A 593 -13.68 -17.53 3.79
N ASP A 594 -13.90 -17.02 5.00
CA ASP A 594 -14.66 -17.64 6.09
C ASP A 594 -16.13 -17.21 6.11
N LEU A 595 -16.73 -17.13 4.92
CA LEU A 595 -18.10 -16.69 4.73
C LEU A 595 -18.83 -17.62 3.76
N VAL A 596 -20.05 -18.00 4.12
CA VAL A 596 -20.93 -18.82 3.27
C VAL A 596 -22.07 -17.95 2.75
N LEU A 597 -22.23 -17.89 1.42
CA LEU A 597 -23.34 -17.20 0.78
C LEU A 597 -24.59 -18.08 0.89
N MET A 598 -25.59 -17.59 1.60
CA MET A 598 -26.79 -18.36 1.97
C MET A 598 -27.97 -18.10 1.04
N ASN A 599 -28.15 -16.87 0.57
CA ASN A 599 -29.26 -16.51 -0.30
C ASN A 599 -28.76 -15.98 -1.65
N SER A 600 -28.89 -16.79 -2.70
CA SER A 600 -28.45 -16.42 -4.05
C SER A 600 -29.42 -15.48 -4.77
N GLU A 601 -30.60 -15.20 -4.21
CA GLU A 601 -31.64 -14.35 -4.81
C GLU A 601 -31.49 -12.85 -4.50
N ILE A 602 -30.53 -12.45 -3.65
CA ILE A 602 -30.36 -11.04 -3.26
C ILE A 602 -29.28 -10.37 -4.13
N PRO A 603 -29.62 -9.40 -5.00
CA PRO A 603 -28.60 -8.68 -5.80
C PRO A 603 -27.76 -7.76 -4.92
N LEU A 604 -26.46 -7.64 -5.21
CA LEU A 604 -25.54 -6.74 -4.52
C LEU A 604 -25.88 -5.26 -4.78
N GLU A 605 -26.51 -4.95 -5.92
CA GLU A 605 -27.00 -3.63 -6.29
C GLU A 605 -28.07 -3.13 -5.30
N ALA A 606 -28.69 -4.00 -4.50
CA ALA A 606 -29.61 -3.55 -3.46
C ALA A 606 -28.90 -2.70 -2.39
N PHE A 607 -27.61 -2.89 -2.18
CA PHE A 607 -26.87 -2.27 -1.06
C PHE A 607 -26.06 -1.03 -1.45
N ILE A 608 -25.99 -0.66 -2.74
CA ILE A 608 -25.23 0.52 -3.17
C ILE A 608 -26.00 1.83 -2.87
N PRO A 609 -25.30 2.96 -2.68
CA PRO A 609 -25.93 4.22 -2.36
C PRO A 609 -26.75 4.72 -3.56
N PRO A 610 -27.94 5.31 -3.34
CA PRO A 610 -28.70 5.93 -4.40
C PRO A 610 -27.99 7.22 -4.90
N PRO A 611 -28.33 7.74 -6.09
CA PRO A 611 -27.55 8.80 -6.76
C PRO A 611 -27.30 10.07 -5.93
N GLN A 612 -28.20 10.44 -5.02
CA GLN A 612 -28.03 11.59 -4.13
C GLN A 612 -26.89 11.42 -3.09
N PHE A 613 -26.38 10.20 -2.90
CA PHE A 613 -25.22 9.87 -2.06
C PHE A 613 -24.01 9.43 -2.90
N ASP A 614 -23.82 10.03 -4.08
CA ASP A 614 -22.70 9.73 -4.99
C ASP A 614 -21.30 9.96 -4.39
N HIS A 615 -21.21 10.86 -3.41
CA HIS A 615 -20.01 11.13 -2.61
C HIS A 615 -19.59 9.93 -1.74
N ILE A 616 -20.45 8.95 -1.49
CA ILE A 616 -20.09 7.74 -0.73
C ILE A 616 -19.28 6.79 -1.61
N HIS A 617 -18.11 6.42 -1.09
CA HIS A 617 -17.12 5.56 -1.77
C HIS A 617 -16.82 4.28 -1.00
N LEU A 618 -17.17 4.20 0.28
CA LEU A 618 -16.99 3.02 1.12
C LEU A 618 -18.26 2.76 1.94
N ILE A 619 -18.77 1.53 1.86
CA ILE A 619 -19.90 1.05 2.66
C ILE A 619 -19.38 -0.09 3.53
N VAL A 620 -19.50 0.09 4.84
CA VAL A 620 -18.93 -0.82 5.84
C VAL A 620 -19.98 -1.19 6.86
N THR A 621 -19.68 -2.21 7.65
CA THR A 621 -20.49 -2.64 8.77
C THR A 621 -19.65 -2.63 10.03
N ASN A 622 -20.32 -2.49 11.18
CA ASN A 622 -19.67 -2.65 12.48
C ASN A 622 -20.14 -3.95 13.13
N ASP A 623 -19.22 -4.56 13.87
CA ASP A 623 -19.51 -5.60 14.85
C ASP A 623 -19.22 -5.09 16.26
N LEU A 624 -19.30 -5.98 17.24
CA LEU A 624 -19.00 -5.64 18.63
C LEU A 624 -17.57 -5.08 18.80
N HIS A 625 -16.63 -5.29 17.89
CA HIS A 625 -15.26 -4.78 17.98
C HIS A 625 -15.01 -3.54 17.12
N GLY A 626 -16.05 -2.91 16.57
CA GLY A 626 -15.93 -1.73 15.70
C GLY A 626 -16.11 -2.07 14.24
N LEU A 627 -15.38 -1.39 13.35
CA LEU A 627 -15.38 -1.72 11.93
C LEU A 627 -15.07 -3.20 11.73
N ASN A 628 -15.95 -3.94 11.05
CA ASN A 628 -15.63 -5.28 10.55
C ASN A 628 -15.38 -5.20 9.05
N ASN A 629 -14.16 -5.49 8.62
CA ASN A 629 -13.77 -5.41 7.20
C ASN A 629 -13.81 -6.77 6.47
N GLY A 630 -14.53 -7.76 7.04
CA GLY A 630 -14.70 -9.07 6.40
C GLY A 630 -15.63 -9.03 5.19
N VAL A 631 -16.58 -8.08 5.17
CA VAL A 631 -17.33 -7.71 3.97
C VAL A 631 -17.52 -6.20 3.91
N PHE A 632 -17.13 -5.59 2.79
CA PHE A 632 -17.37 -4.17 2.54
C PHE A 632 -17.44 -3.87 1.05
N PHE A 633 -18.15 -2.79 0.70
CA PHE A 633 -18.25 -2.30 -0.67
C PHE A 633 -17.34 -1.09 -0.83
N ILE A 634 -16.53 -1.06 -1.89
CA ILE A 634 -15.67 0.07 -2.21
C ILE A 634 -15.82 0.47 -3.68
N ARG A 635 -16.04 1.75 -3.92
CA ARG A 635 -16.24 2.28 -5.27
C ARG A 635 -14.93 2.24 -6.04
N VAL A 636 -14.99 1.97 -7.34
CA VAL A 636 -13.87 2.15 -8.25
C VAL A 636 -13.62 3.64 -8.46
N HIS A 637 -12.83 4.21 -7.56
CA HIS A 637 -12.57 5.64 -7.50
C HIS A 637 -11.14 5.93 -7.00
N GLN A 638 -10.57 7.07 -7.38
CA GLN A 638 -9.24 7.47 -6.93
C GLN A 638 -9.18 7.60 -5.40
N TRP A 639 -10.26 8.09 -4.77
CA TRP A 639 -10.39 8.18 -3.32
C TRP A 639 -10.18 6.83 -2.64
N SER A 640 -10.70 5.75 -3.23
CA SER A 640 -10.57 4.38 -2.70
C SER A 640 -9.13 3.88 -2.72
N VAL A 641 -8.39 4.18 -3.79
CA VAL A 641 -6.95 3.87 -3.87
C VAL A 641 -6.19 4.63 -2.79
N LEU A 642 -6.48 5.92 -2.61
CA LEU A 642 -5.88 6.76 -1.58
C LEU A 642 -6.14 6.23 -0.17
N LEU A 643 -7.39 5.88 0.13
CA LEU A 643 -7.80 5.36 1.43
C LEU A 643 -7.04 4.06 1.76
N LEU A 644 -7.04 3.09 0.85
CA LEU A 644 -6.37 1.81 1.10
C LEU A 644 -4.85 1.96 1.18
N THR A 645 -4.26 2.87 0.39
CA THR A 645 -2.82 3.16 0.49
C THR A 645 -2.50 3.82 1.83
N ALA A 646 -3.35 4.75 2.30
CA ALA A 646 -3.21 5.35 3.62
C ALA A 646 -3.35 4.30 4.72
N SER A 647 -4.38 3.43 4.68
CA SER A 647 -4.52 2.31 5.62
C SER A 647 -3.27 1.43 5.67
N MET A 648 -2.65 1.11 4.52
CA MET A 648 -1.39 0.36 4.48
C MET A 648 -0.19 1.12 5.07
N ALA A 649 -0.13 2.44 4.87
CA ALA A 649 0.92 3.29 5.45
C ALA A 649 0.66 3.64 6.91
N TYR A 650 -0.50 3.27 7.47
CA TYR A 650 -0.90 3.69 8.82
C TYR A 650 0.17 3.40 9.85
N LYS A 651 0.63 2.15 9.87
CA LYS A 651 1.65 1.71 10.79
C LYS A 651 2.98 2.45 10.60
N THR A 652 3.36 2.79 9.36
CA THR A 652 4.59 3.56 9.10
C THR A 652 4.57 4.94 9.76
N PHE A 653 3.38 5.55 9.88
CA PHE A 653 3.21 6.88 10.46
C PHE A 653 2.68 6.89 11.90
N ASN A 654 2.13 5.77 12.35
CA ASN A 654 1.59 5.57 13.69
C ASN A 654 2.24 4.31 14.27
N PRO A 655 3.54 4.34 14.52
CA PRO A 655 4.28 3.10 14.68
C PRO A 655 3.98 2.38 16.02
N GLU A 656 3.45 3.11 17.01
CA GLU A 656 2.98 2.55 18.30
C GLU A 656 1.68 1.74 18.15
N PHE A 657 1.06 1.77 16.97
CA PHE A 657 -0.14 1.01 16.66
C PHE A 657 0.20 -0.48 16.49
N SER A 658 -0.45 -1.31 17.31
CA SER A 658 -0.41 -2.77 17.21
C SER A 658 -1.80 -3.33 17.43
N HIS A 659 -2.27 -4.16 16.51
CA HIS A 659 -3.59 -4.78 16.58
C HIS A 659 -3.55 -6.19 15.99
N VAL A 660 -4.40 -7.10 16.47
CA VAL A 660 -4.43 -8.49 15.94
C VAL A 660 -4.92 -8.54 14.50
N SER A 661 -5.81 -7.62 14.12
CA SER A 661 -6.28 -7.40 12.74
C SER A 661 -5.85 -6.00 12.28
N GLU A 662 -4.60 -5.89 11.82
CA GLU A 662 -3.94 -4.61 11.57
C GLU A 662 -4.57 -3.82 10.44
N ASP A 663 -4.99 -4.48 9.36
CA ASP A 663 -5.64 -3.85 8.22
C ASP A 663 -7.01 -3.26 8.62
N GLN A 664 -7.80 -4.01 9.39
CA GLN A 664 -9.11 -3.58 9.89
C GLN A 664 -8.96 -2.37 10.80
N ALA A 665 -8.11 -2.46 11.82
CA ALA A 665 -7.95 -1.35 12.76
C ALA A 665 -7.26 -0.14 12.11
N ALA A 666 -6.33 -0.33 11.17
CA ALA A 666 -5.75 0.79 10.42
C ALA A 666 -6.79 1.48 9.54
N LEU A 667 -7.62 0.70 8.84
CA LEU A 667 -8.74 1.24 8.05
C LEU A 667 -9.71 2.01 8.94
N ASP A 668 -10.11 1.44 10.08
CA ASP A 668 -11.01 2.07 11.05
C ASP A 668 -10.49 3.43 11.55
N ASN A 669 -9.23 3.48 11.96
CA ASN A 669 -8.60 4.72 12.42
C ASN A 669 -8.49 5.78 11.31
N ILE A 670 -8.35 5.38 10.04
CA ILE A 670 -8.30 6.31 8.92
C ILE A 670 -9.69 6.85 8.59
N ILE A 671 -10.70 5.97 8.46
CA ILE A 671 -12.05 6.38 8.03
C ILE A 671 -12.71 7.34 9.00
N GLN A 672 -12.31 7.33 10.27
CA GLN A 672 -12.84 8.24 11.30
C GLN A 672 -12.29 9.68 11.21
N ARG A 673 -11.20 9.93 10.45
CA ARG A 673 -10.62 11.28 10.34
C ARG A 673 -11.47 12.16 9.43
N ASP A 674 -11.45 13.47 9.69
CA ASP A 674 -12.23 14.47 8.94
C ASP A 674 -12.03 14.42 7.42
N ALA A 675 -10.84 14.02 6.97
CA ALA A 675 -10.51 13.90 5.55
C ALA A 675 -11.21 12.73 4.83
N TRP A 676 -11.69 11.73 5.56
CA TRP A 676 -12.24 10.48 5.00
C TRP A 676 -13.70 10.24 5.39
N LYS A 677 -14.08 10.61 6.62
CA LYS A 677 -15.38 10.25 7.22
C LYS A 677 -16.60 10.63 6.39
N ALA A 678 -16.53 11.75 5.65
CA ALA A 678 -17.66 12.23 4.85
C ALA A 678 -17.99 11.34 3.64
N ASN A 679 -17.07 10.47 3.21
CA ASN A 679 -17.22 9.59 2.04
C ASN A 679 -17.47 8.12 2.43
N VAL A 680 -17.72 7.86 3.71
CA VAL A 680 -17.92 6.53 4.28
C VAL A 680 -19.32 6.46 4.86
N THR A 681 -19.98 5.31 4.75
CA THR A 681 -21.23 5.06 5.45
C THR A 681 -21.20 3.70 6.13
N HIS A 682 -21.73 3.67 7.35
CA HIS A 682 -21.91 2.44 8.12
C HIS A 682 -23.37 1.99 8.03
N VAL A 683 -23.58 0.76 7.58
CA VAL A 683 -24.91 0.18 7.39
C VAL A 683 -25.15 -0.97 8.39
N PRO A 684 -26.42 -1.39 8.59
CA PRO A 684 -26.72 -2.53 9.46
C PRO A 684 -25.95 -3.78 9.06
N GLN A 685 -25.31 -4.44 10.03
CA GLN A 685 -24.42 -5.56 9.78
C GLN A 685 -25.09 -6.71 9.00
N ARG A 686 -26.35 -7.03 9.30
CA ARG A 686 -27.12 -8.09 8.61
C ARG A 686 -27.28 -7.95 7.10
N TRP A 687 -27.10 -6.75 6.54
CA TRP A 687 -27.32 -6.54 5.11
C TRP A 687 -26.40 -7.46 4.30
N PHE A 688 -25.14 -7.56 4.72
CA PHE A 688 -24.14 -8.34 4.02
C PHE A 688 -22.99 -8.81 4.90
N ASN A 689 -23.13 -8.81 6.23
CA ASN A 689 -22.07 -9.24 7.14
C ASN A 689 -22.62 -9.92 8.42
N SER A 690 -23.79 -10.57 8.34
CA SER A 690 -24.38 -11.27 9.48
C SER A 690 -23.53 -12.43 9.98
N TYR A 691 -23.55 -12.66 11.28
CA TYR A 691 -22.87 -13.76 11.96
C TYR A 691 -23.78 -14.95 12.14
N HIS A 692 -23.17 -16.13 12.19
CA HIS A 692 -23.84 -17.33 12.65
C HIS A 692 -24.41 -17.10 14.06
N ASN A 693 -25.56 -17.71 14.33
CA ASN A 693 -26.35 -17.43 15.52
C ASN A 693 -25.52 -17.69 16.80
N PHE A 694 -25.06 -16.63 17.44
CA PHE A 694 -24.42 -16.63 18.75
C PHE A 694 -25.47 -16.22 19.79
N GLY A 695 -26.59 -16.95 19.83
CA GLY A 695 -27.70 -16.69 20.76
C GLY A 695 -28.44 -15.38 20.51
N ILE A 696 -29.70 -15.46 20.10
CA ILE A 696 -30.56 -14.27 19.98
C ILE A 696 -31.38 -14.05 21.26
N ASN A 697 -31.42 -12.78 21.69
CA ASN A 697 -32.56 -12.07 22.30
C ASN A 697 -32.96 -12.32 23.77
N GLY A 698 -31.99 -12.38 24.68
CA GLY A 698 -32.25 -12.24 26.14
C GLY A 698 -31.46 -11.16 26.87
N ASP A 699 -30.29 -10.76 26.35
CA ASP A 699 -29.22 -10.27 27.23
C ASP A 699 -28.95 -8.75 27.12
N ILE A 700 -29.71 -8.05 26.28
CA ILE A 700 -29.57 -6.60 26.02
C ILE A 700 -30.93 -5.89 26.00
N PRO A 701 -30.98 -4.58 26.32
CA PRO A 701 -32.25 -3.86 26.34
C PRO A 701 -32.95 -3.86 24.96
N PRO A 702 -34.23 -4.29 24.87
CA PRO A 702 -34.96 -4.36 23.59
C PRO A 702 -35.03 -3.03 22.83
N GLU A 703 -35.09 -1.91 23.56
CA GLU A 703 -35.13 -0.55 23.02
C GLU A 703 -33.78 -0.03 22.52
N TRP A 704 -32.68 -0.76 22.73
CA TRP A 704 -31.43 -0.45 22.04
C TRP A 704 -31.55 -0.66 20.53
N HIS A 705 -32.65 -1.28 20.08
CA HIS A 705 -32.95 -1.56 18.68
C HIS A 705 -31.73 -2.17 17.98
N TRP A 706 -31.03 -3.05 18.70
CA TRP A 706 -29.86 -3.76 18.22
C TRP A 706 -30.28 -4.92 17.32
N TYR A 707 -31.10 -4.59 16.32
CA TYR A 707 -31.53 -5.54 15.33
C TYR A 707 -30.29 -5.91 14.51
N ASN A 708 -29.94 -7.19 14.61
CA ASN A 708 -29.22 -8.00 13.63
C ASN A 708 -27.69 -7.93 13.58
N HIS A 709 -27.08 -8.71 14.46
CA HIS A 709 -25.84 -9.41 14.10
C HIS A 709 -26.12 -10.78 13.51
N TYR A 710 -27.17 -11.47 13.96
CA TYR A 710 -27.36 -12.87 13.61
C TYR A 710 -28.05 -13.07 12.27
N PHE A 711 -27.58 -14.10 11.59
CA PHE A 711 -28.11 -14.56 10.33
C PHE A 711 -29.51 -15.13 10.51
N GLU A 712 -30.44 -14.68 9.67
CA GLU A 712 -31.80 -15.22 9.57
C GLU A 712 -32.05 -15.78 8.17
N PRO A 713 -32.97 -16.76 8.02
CA PRO A 713 -33.43 -17.20 6.71
C PRO A 713 -33.81 -16.03 5.80
N GLY A 714 -33.27 -16.03 4.58
CA GLY A 714 -33.47 -14.95 3.60
C GLY A 714 -32.37 -13.88 3.58
N TYR A 715 -31.44 -13.84 4.54
CA TYR A 715 -30.29 -12.93 4.47
C TYR A 715 -29.22 -13.42 3.48
N LEU A 716 -28.40 -12.49 2.97
CA LEU A 716 -27.44 -12.75 1.89
C LEU A 716 -26.41 -13.82 2.26
N LEU A 717 -25.77 -13.69 3.42
CA LEU A 717 -24.60 -14.48 3.78
C LEU A 717 -24.41 -14.61 5.29
N VAL A 718 -23.58 -15.58 5.69
CA VAL A 718 -23.15 -15.77 7.07
C VAL A 718 -21.61 -15.74 7.16
N HIS A 719 -21.09 -14.96 8.10
CA HIS A 719 -19.66 -14.74 8.32
C HIS A 719 -19.23 -15.38 9.66
N PHE A 720 -18.04 -15.98 9.69
CA PHE A 720 -17.50 -16.72 10.83
C PHE A 720 -16.22 -16.11 11.46
N PRO A 721 -16.17 -14.79 11.71
CA PRO A 721 -14.96 -14.16 12.26
C PRO A 721 -14.74 -14.60 13.70
N GLY A 722 -13.46 -14.72 14.11
CA GLY A 722 -13.11 -14.99 15.52
C GLY A 722 -13.52 -16.36 16.08
N THR A 723 -14.08 -17.27 15.27
CA THR A 723 -14.57 -18.60 15.71
C THR A 723 -13.47 -19.63 16.01
N GLY A 724 -12.20 -19.26 15.85
CA GLY A 724 -11.06 -20.06 16.26
C GLY A 724 -11.05 -21.45 15.61
N PRO A 725 -10.74 -22.52 16.39
CA PRO A 725 -10.65 -23.89 15.86
C PRO A 725 -11.97 -24.46 15.31
N HIS A 726 -13.12 -23.87 15.62
CA HIS A 726 -14.43 -24.39 15.20
C HIS A 726 -14.89 -23.85 13.84
N ARG A 727 -14.15 -22.88 13.27
CA ARG A 727 -14.55 -22.16 12.05
C ARG A 727 -14.90 -23.09 10.88
N THR A 728 -14.04 -24.08 10.62
CA THR A 728 -14.19 -24.96 9.45
C THR A 728 -15.34 -25.95 9.64
N ASN A 729 -15.65 -26.33 10.88
CA ASN A 729 -16.85 -27.12 11.20
C ASN A 729 -18.12 -26.30 10.92
N LEU A 730 -18.17 -25.05 11.39
CA LEU A 730 -19.31 -24.16 11.16
C LEU A 730 -19.55 -23.87 9.67
N ILE A 731 -18.47 -23.65 8.90
CA ILE A 731 -18.56 -23.49 7.45
C ILE A 731 -19.21 -24.72 6.81
N ASN A 732 -18.74 -25.93 7.16
CA ASN A 732 -19.31 -27.17 6.62
C ASN A 732 -20.79 -27.34 7.02
N GLU A 733 -21.14 -27.03 8.27
CA GLU A 733 -22.51 -27.08 8.78
C GLU A 733 -23.43 -26.15 7.98
N TYR A 734 -23.07 -24.89 7.78
CA TYR A 734 -23.92 -23.94 7.05
C TYR A 734 -24.01 -24.24 5.56
N VAL A 735 -22.94 -24.76 4.94
CA VAL A 735 -22.99 -25.28 3.57
C VAL A 735 -23.99 -26.43 3.46
N GLN A 736 -24.01 -27.34 4.43
CA GLN A 736 -24.95 -28.45 4.48
C GLN A 736 -26.39 -27.97 4.77
N LEU A 737 -26.57 -27.07 5.73
CA LEU A 737 -27.88 -26.48 6.06
C LEU A 737 -28.53 -25.80 4.86
N LYS A 738 -27.74 -25.05 4.07
CA LYS A 738 -28.21 -24.44 2.81
C LYS A 738 -28.68 -25.53 1.83
N ALA A 739 -27.90 -26.59 1.67
CA ALA A 739 -28.23 -27.67 0.74
C ALA A 739 -29.51 -28.43 1.14
N GLU A 740 -29.72 -28.67 2.44
CA GLU A 740 -30.87 -29.41 2.96
C GLU A 740 -32.16 -28.57 3.00
N LYS A 741 -32.05 -27.26 3.25
CA LYS A 741 -33.20 -26.36 3.47
C LYS A 741 -33.20 -25.18 2.50
N LEU A 742 -32.91 -25.43 1.22
CA LEU A 742 -32.73 -24.39 0.20
C LEU A 742 -33.89 -23.38 0.16
N GLN A 743 -35.14 -23.84 0.18
CA GLN A 743 -36.34 -22.98 0.10
C GLN A 743 -36.52 -22.05 1.30
N LEU A 744 -35.94 -22.41 2.47
CA LEU A 744 -35.99 -21.58 3.67
C LEU A 744 -35.00 -20.42 3.56
N TYR A 745 -33.81 -20.66 3.00
CA TYR A 745 -32.73 -19.67 2.96
C TYR A 745 -32.71 -18.83 1.67
N GLU A 746 -33.08 -19.39 0.51
CA GLU A 746 -33.16 -18.66 -0.76
C GLU A 746 -34.52 -17.98 -0.94
N VAL A 747 -34.65 -16.80 -0.32
CA VAL A 747 -35.86 -15.98 -0.37
C VAL A 747 -35.65 -14.81 -1.34
N PRO A 748 -36.47 -14.66 -2.40
CA PRO A 748 -36.42 -13.51 -3.30
C PRO A 748 -36.49 -12.18 -2.55
N LEU A 749 -35.72 -11.19 -3.00
CA LEU A 749 -35.64 -9.85 -2.39
C LEU A 749 -37.03 -9.24 -2.10
N SER A 750 -37.98 -9.41 -3.02
CA SER A 750 -39.37 -8.91 -2.89
C SER A 750 -40.17 -9.52 -1.74
N ARG A 751 -39.73 -10.65 -1.19
CA ARG A 751 -40.33 -11.33 -0.03
C ARG A 751 -39.50 -11.16 1.25
N THR A 752 -38.46 -10.34 1.20
CA THR A 752 -37.67 -9.97 2.39
C THR A 752 -38.03 -8.56 2.85
N ASN A 753 -37.74 -8.24 4.11
CA ASN A 753 -37.89 -6.88 4.63
C ASN A 753 -36.73 -5.95 4.21
N LEU A 754 -35.70 -6.47 3.53
CA LEU A 754 -34.50 -5.71 3.17
C LEU A 754 -34.83 -4.50 2.29
N THR A 755 -35.79 -4.61 1.38
CA THR A 755 -36.14 -3.51 0.46
C THR A 755 -36.63 -2.27 1.21
N GLU A 756 -37.57 -2.47 2.15
CA GLU A 756 -38.11 -1.39 2.98
C GLU A 756 -37.05 -0.86 3.96
N ASP A 757 -36.27 -1.76 4.57
CA ASP A 757 -35.20 -1.41 5.50
C ASP A 757 -34.10 -0.55 4.84
N ILE A 758 -33.69 -0.91 3.63
CA ILE A 758 -32.68 -0.16 2.86
C ILE A 758 -33.23 1.20 2.44
N ALA A 759 -34.47 1.26 1.94
CA ALA A 759 -35.11 2.51 1.54
C ALA A 759 -35.23 3.47 2.72
N LYS A 760 -35.66 2.97 3.89
CA LYS A 760 -35.75 3.75 5.12
C LYS A 760 -34.39 4.27 5.58
N PHE A 761 -33.37 3.42 5.57
CA PHE A 761 -32.02 3.82 5.96
C PHE A 761 -31.53 5.01 5.12
N TRP A 762 -31.63 4.94 3.79
CA TRP A 762 -31.18 6.02 2.91
C TRP A 762 -32.03 7.29 3.03
N ALA A 763 -33.31 7.18 3.40
CA ALA A 763 -34.20 8.33 3.57
C ALA A 763 -34.00 9.05 4.92
N GLU A 764 -33.76 8.31 6.00
CA GLU A 764 -33.85 8.84 7.37
C GLU A 764 -32.52 8.76 8.15
N ASP A 765 -31.74 7.70 7.94
CA ASP A 765 -30.62 7.34 8.83
C ASP A 765 -29.27 7.72 8.26
N ALA A 766 -29.09 7.66 6.93
CA ALA A 766 -27.84 8.00 6.25
C ALA A 766 -27.36 9.43 6.58
N GLY A 767 -28.28 10.38 6.73
CA GLY A 767 -27.97 11.76 7.14
C GLY A 767 -27.64 11.95 8.63
N ARG A 768 -27.87 10.92 9.46
CA ARG A 768 -27.64 10.92 10.92
C ARG A 768 -26.53 9.96 11.34
N GLU A 769 -25.78 9.43 10.37
CA GLU A 769 -24.77 8.39 10.54
C GLU A 769 -23.79 8.69 11.69
N GLN A 770 -23.25 9.91 11.78
CA GLN A 770 -22.36 10.32 12.87
C GLN A 770 -23.01 10.23 14.27
N ALA A 771 -24.29 10.63 14.39
CA ALA A 771 -25.01 10.56 15.66
C ALA A 771 -25.36 9.12 16.04
N LEU A 772 -25.69 8.28 15.05
CA LEU A 772 -25.92 6.85 15.22
C LEU A 772 -24.63 6.14 15.66
N GLN A 773 -23.49 6.46 15.06
CA GLN A 773 -22.17 5.96 15.47
C GLN A 773 -21.84 6.35 16.92
N LYS A 774 -22.05 7.61 17.32
CA LYS A 774 -21.82 8.02 18.72
C LYS A 774 -22.67 7.21 19.70
N THR A 775 -23.94 7.00 19.36
CA THR A 775 -24.88 6.22 20.18
C THR A 775 -24.45 4.75 20.26
N TYR A 776 -24.05 4.17 19.13
CA TYR A 776 -23.52 2.81 19.04
C TYR A 776 -22.30 2.60 19.94
N TRP A 777 -21.28 3.45 19.79
CA TRP A 777 -20.04 3.36 20.55
C TRP A 777 -20.26 3.55 22.06
N ARG A 778 -21.17 4.44 22.47
CA ARG A 778 -21.55 4.59 23.88
C ARG A 778 -22.15 3.29 24.43
N ARG A 779 -23.18 2.74 23.77
CA ARG A 779 -23.83 1.49 24.19
C ARG A 779 -22.87 0.30 24.19
N TYR A 780 -21.96 0.25 23.23
CA TYR A 780 -20.91 -0.78 23.18
C TYR A 780 -19.99 -0.74 24.42
N LYS A 781 -19.46 0.44 24.79
CA LYS A 781 -18.62 0.59 26.00
C LYS A 781 -19.33 0.12 27.26
N LEU A 782 -20.66 0.26 27.32
CA LEU A 782 -21.47 -0.24 28.41
C LEU A 782 -21.59 -1.76 28.39
N LEU A 783 -21.69 -2.41 27.22
CA LEU A 783 -21.62 -3.86 27.12
C LEU A 783 -20.27 -4.40 27.62
N GLU A 784 -19.17 -3.77 27.23
CA GLU A 784 -17.83 -4.19 27.63
C GLU A 784 -17.60 -4.01 29.14
N SER A 785 -18.02 -2.87 29.69
CA SER A 785 -17.73 -2.53 31.09
C SER A 785 -18.76 -3.07 32.09
N VAL A 786 -20.04 -3.14 31.72
CA VAL A 786 -21.18 -3.53 32.56
C VAL A 786 -21.74 -4.88 32.15
N GLY A 787 -21.97 -5.09 30.85
CA GLY A 787 -22.50 -6.34 30.31
C GLY A 787 -21.62 -7.55 30.63
N TYR A 788 -20.32 -7.45 30.33
CA TYR A 788 -19.36 -8.53 30.59
C TYR A 788 -19.23 -8.89 32.07
N LYS A 789 -19.37 -7.91 32.98
CA LYS A 789 -19.40 -8.19 34.42
C LYS A 789 -20.64 -8.98 34.81
N ALA A 790 -21.80 -8.63 34.25
CA ALA A 790 -23.04 -9.36 34.47
C ALA A 790 -22.99 -10.77 33.88
N ASP A 791 -22.33 -10.96 32.73
CA ASP A 791 -22.13 -12.30 32.13
C ASP A 791 -21.29 -13.20 33.01
N ARG A 792 -20.19 -12.69 33.58
CA ARG A 792 -19.37 -13.46 34.54
C ARG A 792 -20.11 -13.82 35.83
N GLU A 793 -21.04 -12.97 36.28
CA GLU A 793 -21.92 -13.27 37.41
C GLU A 793 -22.93 -14.37 37.07
N ARG A 794 -23.53 -14.30 35.88
CA ARG A 794 -24.41 -15.34 35.34
C ARG A 794 -23.68 -16.68 35.26
N ASP A 795 -22.53 -16.73 34.61
CA ASP A 795 -21.81 -17.98 34.35
C ASP A 795 -21.41 -18.67 35.66
N ARG A 796 -20.98 -17.90 36.67
CA ARG A 796 -20.73 -18.44 38.02
C ARG A 796 -22.01 -19.02 38.64
N GLY A 797 -23.12 -18.29 38.56
CA GLY A 797 -24.40 -18.75 39.11
C GLY A 797 -24.98 -19.97 38.39
N LEU A 798 -24.82 -20.07 37.06
CA LEU A 798 -25.24 -21.24 36.29
C LEU A 798 -24.41 -22.47 36.66
N GLU A 799 -23.11 -22.30 36.91
CA GLU A 799 -22.24 -23.40 37.35
C GLU A 799 -22.59 -23.88 38.76
N GLU A 800 -22.97 -22.97 39.66
CA GLU A 800 -23.49 -23.31 40.99
C GLU A 800 -24.80 -24.11 40.91
N VAL A 801 -25.71 -23.76 39.98
CA VAL A 801 -26.93 -24.55 39.72
C VAL A 801 -26.57 -25.95 39.20
N ARG A 802 -25.67 -26.06 38.22
CA ARG A 802 -25.23 -27.37 37.70
C ARG A 802 -24.56 -28.23 38.77
N THR A 803 -23.75 -27.62 39.62
CA THR A 803 -23.00 -28.31 40.69
C THR A 803 -23.91 -28.71 41.86
N SER A 804 -24.95 -27.93 42.16
CA SER A 804 -25.91 -28.25 43.24
C SER A 804 -26.93 -29.32 42.87
N MET A 805 -27.09 -29.61 41.57
CA MET A 805 -28.03 -30.63 41.04
C MET A 805 -27.32 -31.91 40.58
N VAL A 806 -26.13 -32.21 41.10
CA VAL A 806 -25.40 -33.44 40.78
C VAL A 806 -26.21 -34.66 41.24
N GLY A 807 -26.62 -35.51 40.29
CA GLY A 807 -27.46 -36.69 40.52
C GLY A 807 -28.88 -36.57 39.97
N GLU A 808 -29.28 -35.39 39.49
CA GLU A 808 -30.57 -35.13 38.84
C GLU A 808 -30.57 -35.49 37.35
N SER A 809 -31.76 -35.59 36.75
CA SER A 809 -31.91 -35.84 35.31
C SER A 809 -31.39 -34.67 34.47
N TYR A 810 -30.85 -34.95 33.28
CA TYR A 810 -30.39 -33.91 32.36
C TYR A 810 -31.48 -32.87 32.05
N GLU A 811 -32.73 -33.31 31.88
CA GLU A 811 -33.87 -32.43 31.57
C GLU A 811 -34.23 -31.48 32.74
N SER A 812 -34.11 -31.93 34.00
CA SER A 812 -34.36 -31.06 35.15
C SER A 812 -33.24 -30.05 35.38
N ILE A 813 -31.98 -30.46 35.14
CA ILE A 813 -30.82 -29.56 35.17
C ILE A 813 -30.96 -28.47 34.09
N GLU A 814 -31.32 -28.84 32.86
CA GLU A 814 -31.53 -27.90 31.76
C GLU A 814 -32.69 -26.92 32.03
N GLN A 815 -33.81 -27.38 32.62
CA GLN A 815 -34.91 -26.49 33.01
C GLN A 815 -34.48 -25.48 34.09
N ALA A 816 -33.72 -25.94 35.10
CA ALA A 816 -33.23 -25.07 36.17
C ALA A 816 -32.21 -24.04 35.64
N VAL A 817 -31.30 -24.46 34.78
CA VAL A 817 -30.33 -23.57 34.11
C VAL A 817 -31.06 -22.51 33.28
N LYS A 818 -32.05 -22.89 32.46
CA LYS A 818 -32.82 -21.93 31.63
C LYS A 818 -33.62 -20.93 32.48
N ALA A 819 -34.21 -21.38 33.59
CA ALA A 819 -34.93 -20.49 34.50
C ALA A 819 -33.98 -19.46 35.13
N LYS A 820 -32.79 -19.90 35.57
CA LYS A 820 -31.78 -19.04 36.18
C LYS A 820 -31.14 -18.09 35.17
N GLU A 821 -30.91 -18.54 33.94
CA GLU A 821 -30.42 -17.73 32.84
C GLU A 821 -31.37 -16.56 32.54
N LYS A 822 -32.68 -16.79 32.48
CA LYS A 822 -33.70 -15.74 32.28
C LYS A 822 -33.68 -14.66 33.37
N GLU A 823 -33.42 -15.05 34.62
CA GLU A 823 -33.27 -14.12 35.76
C GLU A 823 -32.05 -13.21 35.57
N TYR A 824 -30.88 -13.79 35.30
CA TYR A 824 -29.64 -13.03 35.07
C TYR A 824 -29.73 -12.10 33.87
N ASN A 825 -30.40 -12.53 32.81
CA ASN A 825 -30.62 -11.73 31.62
C ASN A 825 -31.44 -10.46 31.93
N SER A 826 -32.47 -10.59 32.76
CA SER A 826 -33.27 -9.44 33.22
C SER A 826 -32.44 -8.44 34.05
N ILE A 827 -31.54 -8.95 34.91
CA ILE A 827 -30.62 -8.13 35.72
C ILE A 827 -29.61 -7.40 34.83
N LYS A 828 -29.03 -8.09 33.85
CA LYS A 828 -28.08 -7.50 32.89
C LYS A 828 -28.71 -6.36 32.11
N ILE A 829 -29.94 -6.55 31.61
CA ILE A 829 -30.70 -5.50 30.91
C ILE A 829 -30.84 -4.25 31.77
N GLU A 830 -31.26 -4.40 33.04
CA GLU A 830 -31.47 -3.25 33.91
C GLU A 830 -30.18 -2.51 34.25
N LYS A 831 -29.08 -3.25 34.47
CA LYS A 831 -27.74 -2.68 34.66
C LYS A 831 -27.30 -1.87 33.43
N LEU A 832 -27.55 -2.37 32.23
CA LEU A 832 -27.22 -1.69 30.97
C LEU A 832 -28.05 -0.42 30.77
N ARG A 833 -29.36 -0.44 31.05
CA ARG A 833 -30.23 0.75 31.01
C ARG A 833 -29.77 1.84 31.96
N THR A 834 -29.50 1.45 33.21
CA THR A 834 -29.07 2.39 34.25
C THR A 834 -27.75 3.05 33.85
N ALA A 835 -26.80 2.28 33.33
CA ALA A 835 -25.52 2.80 32.92
C ALA A 835 -25.62 3.70 31.67
N GLU A 836 -26.50 3.38 30.73
CA GLU A 836 -26.74 4.24 29.57
C GLU A 836 -27.35 5.57 29.99
N MET A 837 -28.33 5.55 30.90
CA MET A 837 -28.94 6.78 31.38
C MET A 837 -27.92 7.69 32.09
N ALA A 838 -26.99 7.11 32.86
CA ALA A 838 -25.92 7.87 33.51
C ALA A 838 -24.98 8.54 32.49
N GLU A 839 -24.58 7.82 31.44
CA GLU A 839 -23.75 8.39 30.35
C GLU A 839 -24.48 9.49 29.58
N ILE A 840 -25.79 9.31 29.32
CA ILE A 840 -26.61 10.34 28.67
C ILE A 840 -26.70 11.60 29.54
N GLN A 841 -26.91 11.44 30.86
CA GLN A 841 -26.97 12.55 31.82
C GLN A 841 -25.65 13.32 31.89
N ALA A 842 -24.52 12.60 31.90
CA ALA A 842 -23.19 13.20 31.86
C ALA A 842 -22.95 13.98 30.55
N ASP A 843 -23.38 13.45 29.40
CA ASP A 843 -23.25 14.10 28.08
C ASP A 843 -24.06 15.41 27.97
N ILE A 844 -25.18 15.53 28.69
CA ILE A 844 -26.05 16.73 28.71
C ILE A 844 -25.74 17.68 29.87
N GLY A 845 -24.76 17.36 30.73
CA GLY A 845 -24.31 18.21 31.83
C GLY A 845 -25.30 18.33 33.00
N VAL A 846 -26.09 17.28 33.25
CA VAL A 846 -27.09 17.20 34.34
C VAL A 846 -26.57 16.40 35.52
#